data_AF-A0A1Q3MJA2-F1
#
_entry.id   AF-A0A1Q3MJA2-F1
#
_cell.length_a   1.000
_cell.length_b   1.000
_cell.length_c   1.000
_cell.angle_alpha   90.00
_cell.angle_beta   90.00
_cell.angle_gamma   90.00
#
_symmetry.space_group_name_H-M   'P 1'
#
loop_
_entity.id
_entity.type
_entity.pdbx_description
1 polymer ?
#
loop_
_entity_poly.entity_id
_entity_poly.type
_entity_poly.pdbx_seq_one_letter_code
_entity_poly.pdbx_strand_id
1 'polypeptide(L)'
;MSLPSEPSFLNPRFKSLWYGGDYNPEQWPAHIWDEDVSLMQACDFHVATMLMFAWARLEPRDGEYDFEWLDQVIEKLTAGDRWFILGTPSAAPPAWLSKKYPETIRTGPDRVLRGHGNRVNFNLGSEIYREKTRAIAEALAKRYGNHPRLLAWHMSNEYSGADYSPQSIAQFRQWLKNKFDNDLGALNHAYWSAFWGHTFTDWEEIDAPGDPYHETAMQGLTVDWMRFVTDQTIDFMENEAEPLRRISPHVPITTNMMGTYPGLDYRKMAKFIDFVSWDSYPASVERLDNPETWFHVGFKHDLMRSLKPEKPWLLMEYTPSSANWYNIMQLKRPGVHRFESMHALAHGADGLQYFQWRQSRGGQEQYHGAVVGHTGTDNTRVFSEVKEVGHRLTTLGDLVGSLIPSKIALVYDWENRWALDAACGPTRLDKKYEKTCVEHYRALRLAGHSVDIVGMDDDLSPYKLVVAPMAFSLRPIFAQRVKDYVAGGGALVTGYLAGWVDENSLVYEDGILSPWQEMLGVRSEEIDVLFEDQRNQVVVHAPSDWCPPGAYECRDFCELIHAEGAQVLATYGENFYADRPALTVNSFGQGTAIYVASRNSADFLSALLPAVAKKVGLAPILSDPLPDGVTAQLRKKGNEEFVLILNANAETIELKTDEWGEVTLPARDMVVLTRNAGETKQSPFAGVAP
;
A
#
# COMPACT_ATOMS: atom_id res chain seq x y z
N MET A 1 -2.68 8.09 17.89
CA MET A 1 -1.57 8.98 18.27
C MET A 1 -2.04 10.42 18.22
N SER A 2 -1.60 11.25 19.17
CA SER A 2 -1.55 12.70 18.94
C SER A 2 -0.49 12.96 17.87
N LEU A 3 -0.80 13.78 16.86
CA LEU A 3 0.19 14.19 15.87
C LEU A 3 1.39 14.85 16.59
N PRO A 4 2.63 14.65 16.09
CA PRO A 4 3.80 15.31 16.64
C PRO A 4 3.63 16.83 16.63
N SER A 5 4.21 17.49 17.64
CA SER A 5 4.16 18.95 17.78
C SER A 5 5.04 19.68 16.75
N GLU A 6 6.06 19.01 16.22
CA GLU A 6 6.98 19.52 15.21
C GLU A 6 6.67 18.89 13.83
N PRO A 7 6.89 19.62 12.72
CA PRO A 7 6.71 19.08 11.37
C PRO A 7 7.65 17.90 11.10
N SER A 8 7.13 16.87 10.42
CA SER A 8 7.88 15.67 10.07
C SER A 8 8.36 15.74 8.63
N PHE A 9 9.66 15.59 8.36
CA PHE A 9 10.20 15.69 6.98
C PHE A 9 10.79 14.34 6.54
N LEU A 10 10.71 14.04 5.25
CA LEU A 10 11.40 12.89 4.65
C LEU A 10 12.91 12.95 4.93
N ASN A 11 13.51 14.14 4.74
CA ASN A 11 14.87 14.47 5.17
C ASN A 11 14.91 15.88 5.77
N PRO A 12 15.35 16.06 7.03
CA PRO A 12 15.41 17.37 7.68
C PRO A 12 16.27 18.43 6.95
N ARG A 13 17.20 18.02 6.09
CA ARG A 13 18.07 18.91 5.29
C ARG A 13 17.37 19.50 4.07
N PHE A 14 16.22 18.95 3.66
CA PHE A 14 15.49 19.39 2.47
C PHE A 14 13.99 19.45 2.73
N LYS A 15 13.53 20.64 3.12
CA LYS A 15 12.16 20.93 3.60
C LYS A 15 11.29 21.47 2.46
N SER A 16 11.19 20.68 1.40
CA SER A 16 10.44 21.00 0.18
C SER A 16 9.76 19.73 -0.33
N LEU A 17 8.72 19.88 -1.17
CA LEU A 17 8.14 18.74 -1.87
C LEU A 17 9.17 18.20 -2.87
N TRP A 18 9.53 16.92 -2.76
CA TRP A 18 10.52 16.32 -3.66
C TRP A 18 9.89 16.12 -5.02
N TYR A 19 10.46 16.71 -6.06
CA TYR A 19 9.95 16.56 -7.42
C TYR A 19 11.01 16.01 -8.34
N GLY A 20 10.78 14.83 -8.88
CA GLY A 20 11.73 14.26 -9.83
C GLY A 20 11.41 12.85 -10.28
N GLY A 21 12.34 11.91 -10.14
CA GLY A 21 12.18 10.56 -10.68
C GLY A 21 13.47 9.84 -11.02
N ASP A 22 13.30 8.63 -11.53
CA ASP A 22 14.34 7.73 -11.99
C ASP A 22 15.12 8.32 -13.16
N TYR A 23 16.40 8.54 -12.92
CA TYR A 23 17.38 9.00 -13.88
C TYR A 23 18.42 7.91 -14.11
N ASN A 24 18.49 7.42 -15.35
CA ASN A 24 19.37 6.34 -15.79
C ASN A 24 20.49 6.86 -16.72
N PRO A 25 21.40 7.72 -16.22
CA PRO A 25 22.47 8.35 -17.03
C PRO A 25 23.44 7.33 -17.62
N GLU A 26 23.59 6.16 -17.00
CA GLU A 26 24.49 5.09 -17.46
C GLU A 26 24.14 4.54 -18.84
N GLN A 27 22.91 4.79 -19.30
CA GLN A 27 22.41 4.40 -20.63
C GLN A 27 22.80 5.41 -21.72
N TRP A 28 23.34 6.57 -21.36
CA TRP A 28 23.52 7.71 -22.25
C TRP A 28 24.94 8.27 -22.24
N PRO A 29 25.43 8.80 -23.37
CA PRO A 29 26.72 9.48 -23.43
C PRO A 29 26.69 10.84 -22.70
N ALA A 30 27.85 11.32 -22.28
CA ALA A 30 27.99 12.49 -21.41
C ALA A 30 27.30 13.79 -21.89
N HIS A 31 27.20 14.03 -23.19
CA HIS A 31 26.52 15.23 -23.72
C HIS A 31 25.02 15.24 -23.44
N ILE A 32 24.39 14.06 -23.29
CA ILE A 32 22.98 13.95 -22.92
C ILE A 32 22.79 14.32 -21.45
N TRP A 33 23.78 14.10 -20.58
CA TRP A 33 23.69 14.49 -19.17
C TRP A 33 23.58 16.02 -19.01
N ASP A 34 24.30 16.78 -19.84
CA ASP A 34 24.19 18.25 -19.85
C ASP A 34 22.81 18.72 -20.34
N GLU A 35 22.30 18.09 -21.40
CA GLU A 35 20.94 18.34 -21.92
C GLU A 35 19.88 18.00 -20.85
N ASP A 36 20.02 16.87 -20.17
CA ASP A 36 19.13 16.43 -19.11
C ASP A 36 19.06 17.43 -17.96
N VAL A 37 20.20 17.90 -17.45
CA VAL A 37 20.21 18.91 -16.37
C VAL A 37 19.53 20.20 -16.80
N SER A 38 19.76 20.66 -18.04
CA SER A 38 19.08 21.83 -18.60
C SER A 38 17.55 21.64 -18.69
N LEU A 39 17.10 20.46 -19.13
CA LEU A 39 15.68 20.14 -19.21
C LEU A 39 15.07 19.98 -17.82
N MET A 40 15.77 19.41 -16.85
CA MET A 40 15.34 19.31 -15.44
C MET A 40 15.10 20.71 -14.86
N GLN A 41 15.97 21.68 -15.19
CA GLN A 41 15.77 23.09 -14.85
C GLN A 41 14.53 23.71 -15.51
N ALA A 42 14.22 23.32 -16.74
CA ALA A 42 13.08 23.87 -17.48
C ALA A 42 11.70 23.44 -16.94
N CYS A 43 11.62 22.37 -16.13
CA CYS A 43 10.39 21.83 -15.55
C CYS A 43 10.39 21.70 -14.03
N ASP A 44 11.31 22.36 -13.32
CA ASP A 44 11.45 22.32 -11.85
C ASP A 44 11.73 20.92 -11.25
N PHE A 45 12.11 19.95 -12.09
CA PHE A 45 12.60 18.63 -11.66
C PHE A 45 13.91 18.81 -10.89
N HIS A 46 13.93 18.42 -9.62
CA HIS A 46 15.05 18.70 -8.72
C HIS A 46 15.53 17.54 -7.84
N VAL A 47 14.92 16.36 -7.95
CA VAL A 47 15.37 15.13 -7.24
C VAL A 47 15.53 13.94 -8.20
N ALA A 48 16.77 13.61 -8.56
CA ALA A 48 17.08 12.45 -9.40
C ALA A 48 17.28 11.18 -8.57
N THR A 49 16.53 10.12 -8.82
CA THR A 49 16.80 8.76 -8.29
C THR A 49 17.69 8.02 -9.26
N MET A 50 18.88 7.58 -8.85
CA MET A 50 19.85 6.95 -9.74
C MET A 50 20.27 5.58 -9.23
N LEU A 51 20.86 4.77 -10.10
CA LEU A 51 21.55 3.50 -9.80
C LEU A 51 20.66 2.28 -9.53
N MET A 52 19.36 2.34 -9.78
CA MET A 52 18.44 1.20 -9.58
C MET A 52 18.93 -0.08 -10.30
N PHE A 53 19.48 0.08 -11.51
CA PHE A 53 19.94 -1.02 -12.36
C PHE A 53 21.38 -0.86 -12.87
N ALA A 54 22.21 -0.07 -12.19
CA ALA A 54 23.54 0.32 -12.67
C ALA A 54 24.70 -0.59 -12.20
N TRP A 55 24.44 -1.75 -11.57
CA TRP A 55 25.49 -2.58 -10.97
C TRP A 55 26.59 -2.93 -11.98
N ALA A 56 26.22 -3.43 -13.17
CA ALA A 56 27.19 -3.79 -14.20
C ALA A 56 28.06 -2.63 -14.69
N ARG A 57 27.58 -1.37 -14.56
CA ARG A 57 28.35 -0.18 -14.90
C ARG A 57 29.26 0.26 -13.75
N LEU A 58 28.78 0.14 -12.52
CA LEU A 58 29.54 0.46 -11.30
C LEU A 58 30.66 -0.55 -11.01
N GLU A 59 30.42 -1.83 -11.30
CA GLU A 59 31.33 -2.95 -11.07
C GLU A 59 31.37 -3.85 -12.31
N PRO A 60 32.07 -3.45 -13.39
CA PRO A 60 32.15 -4.22 -14.63
C PRO A 60 32.79 -5.60 -14.47
N ARG A 61 33.63 -5.79 -13.44
CA ARG A 61 34.21 -7.08 -13.05
C ARG A 61 34.25 -7.19 -11.53
N ASP A 62 34.21 -8.42 -11.02
CA ASP A 62 34.20 -8.74 -9.57
C ASP A 62 35.34 -8.00 -8.82
N GLY A 63 34.96 -7.04 -7.97
CA GLY A 63 35.86 -6.20 -7.17
C GLY A 63 36.48 -5.00 -7.88
N GLU A 64 36.21 -4.78 -9.17
CA GLU A 64 36.72 -3.64 -9.96
C GLU A 64 35.62 -2.57 -10.11
N TYR A 65 35.68 -1.51 -9.30
CA TYR A 65 34.69 -0.42 -9.36
C TYR A 65 35.08 0.72 -10.32
N ASP A 66 34.12 1.18 -11.13
CA ASP A 66 34.19 2.37 -12.01
C ASP A 66 33.14 3.40 -11.57
N PHE A 67 33.54 4.34 -10.71
CA PHE A 67 32.69 5.42 -10.18
C PHE A 67 32.87 6.76 -10.91
N GLU A 68 33.86 6.89 -11.80
CA GLU A 68 34.24 8.19 -12.37
C GLU A 68 33.08 8.84 -13.15
N TRP A 69 32.33 8.02 -13.90
CA TRP A 69 31.16 8.52 -14.64
C TRP A 69 30.06 9.03 -13.71
N LEU A 70 29.85 8.38 -12.56
CA LEU A 70 28.84 8.78 -11.58
C LEU A 70 29.25 10.06 -10.87
N ASP A 71 30.54 10.24 -10.58
CA ASP A 71 31.07 11.49 -10.03
C ASP A 71 30.76 12.66 -10.97
N GLN A 72 30.98 12.48 -12.28
CA GLN A 72 30.68 13.50 -13.30
C GLN A 72 29.18 13.83 -13.35
N VAL A 73 28.30 12.83 -13.28
CA VAL A 73 26.85 13.05 -13.25
C VAL A 73 26.44 13.81 -11.98
N ILE A 74 26.95 13.41 -10.81
CA ILE A 74 26.67 14.07 -9.53
C ILE A 74 27.18 15.52 -9.53
N GLU A 75 28.35 15.78 -10.12
CA GLU A 75 28.89 17.13 -10.28
C GLU A 75 27.95 18.00 -11.14
N LYS A 76 27.49 17.48 -12.28
CA LYS A 76 26.54 18.17 -13.16
C LYS A 76 25.20 18.45 -12.46
N LEU A 77 24.64 17.46 -11.77
CA LEU A 77 23.42 17.62 -10.97
C LEU A 77 23.60 18.68 -9.89
N THR A 78 24.72 18.64 -9.16
CA THR A 78 25.03 19.60 -8.09
C THR A 78 25.20 21.02 -8.62
N ALA A 79 25.89 21.18 -9.75
CA ALA A 79 26.05 22.45 -10.45
C ALA A 79 24.72 22.99 -11.00
N GLY A 80 23.79 22.10 -11.33
CA GLY A 80 22.41 22.43 -11.73
C GLY A 80 21.44 22.65 -10.56
N ASP A 81 21.93 22.71 -9.30
CA ASP A 81 21.12 22.79 -8.08
C ASP A 81 20.13 21.64 -7.91
N ARG A 82 20.53 20.43 -8.28
CA ARG A 82 19.73 19.21 -8.17
C ARG A 82 20.20 18.36 -6.99
N TRP A 83 19.23 17.73 -6.36
CA TRP A 83 19.41 16.74 -5.31
C TRP A 83 19.28 15.34 -5.89
N PHE A 84 19.72 14.34 -5.14
CA PHE A 84 19.64 12.97 -5.61
C PHE A 84 19.39 11.95 -4.52
N ILE A 85 18.76 10.85 -4.93
CA ILE A 85 18.57 9.60 -4.20
C ILE A 85 19.47 8.56 -4.89
N LEU A 86 20.22 7.78 -4.12
CA LEU A 86 21.06 6.72 -4.67
C LEU A 86 20.49 5.34 -4.33
N GLY A 87 20.32 4.54 -5.37
CA GLY A 87 19.97 3.13 -5.30
C GLY A 87 21.14 2.26 -4.85
N THR A 88 20.88 1.21 -4.08
CA THR A 88 21.75 0.03 -4.08
C THR A 88 21.31 -0.89 -5.23
N PRO A 89 22.21 -1.26 -6.16
CA PRO A 89 21.80 -1.79 -7.45
C PRO A 89 21.49 -3.31 -7.41
N SER A 90 21.06 -3.84 -6.26
CA SER A 90 20.81 -5.27 -6.07
C SER A 90 19.68 -5.78 -6.96
N ALA A 91 18.74 -4.95 -7.39
CA ALA A 91 17.60 -5.42 -8.18
C ALA A 91 17.98 -6.14 -9.49
N ALA A 92 19.14 -5.81 -10.09
CA ALA A 92 19.65 -6.45 -11.31
C ALA A 92 21.17 -6.70 -11.22
N PRO A 93 21.59 -7.92 -10.82
CA PRO A 93 23.00 -8.23 -10.74
C PRO A 93 23.64 -8.38 -12.14
N PRO A 94 24.96 -8.10 -12.25
CA PRO A 94 25.67 -8.23 -13.51
C PRO A 94 25.80 -9.70 -13.95
N ALA A 95 25.86 -9.93 -15.26
CA ALA A 95 26.00 -11.27 -15.83
C ALA A 95 27.22 -12.04 -15.34
N TRP A 96 28.33 -11.34 -15.01
CA TRP A 96 29.52 -11.98 -14.47
C TRP A 96 29.26 -12.62 -13.10
N LEU A 97 28.38 -12.02 -12.28
CA LEU A 97 28.05 -12.51 -10.95
C LEU A 97 27.22 -13.79 -11.08
N SER A 98 26.16 -13.75 -11.88
CA SER A 98 25.33 -14.94 -12.18
C SER A 98 26.15 -16.08 -12.81
N LYS A 99 27.11 -15.77 -13.68
CA LYS A 99 27.97 -16.77 -14.31
C LYS A 99 28.96 -17.40 -13.33
N LYS A 100 29.55 -16.60 -12.44
CA LYS A 100 30.58 -17.03 -11.50
C LYS A 100 29.98 -17.73 -10.27
N TYR A 101 28.81 -17.29 -9.85
CA TYR A 101 28.09 -17.77 -8.67
C TYR A 101 26.61 -18.08 -9.00
N PRO A 102 26.32 -19.20 -9.68
CA PRO A 102 24.95 -19.57 -10.06
C PRO A 102 23.97 -19.67 -8.87
N GLU A 103 24.47 -19.96 -7.67
CA GLU A 103 23.71 -20.04 -6.41
C GLU A 103 23.07 -18.72 -5.97
N THR A 104 23.46 -17.59 -6.58
CA THR A 104 22.83 -16.29 -6.35
C THR A 104 21.55 -16.11 -7.18
N ILE A 105 21.30 -16.97 -8.16
CA ILE A 105 20.10 -16.93 -9.00
C ILE A 105 18.99 -17.71 -8.31
N ARG A 106 17.75 -17.25 -8.47
CA ARG A 106 16.58 -17.88 -7.88
C ARG A 106 16.27 -19.25 -8.48
N THR A 107 15.86 -20.19 -7.64
CA THR A 107 15.15 -21.43 -8.03
C THR A 107 13.64 -21.19 -7.91
N GLY A 108 12.88 -21.52 -8.96
CA GLY A 108 11.42 -21.34 -8.97
C GLY A 108 10.67 -22.43 -8.21
N PRO A 109 9.34 -22.27 -8.01
CA PRO A 109 8.53 -23.24 -7.28
C PRO A 109 8.50 -24.64 -7.92
N ASP A 110 8.81 -24.75 -9.21
CA ASP A 110 9.05 -25.99 -9.95
C ASP A 110 10.41 -26.67 -9.64
N ARG A 111 11.17 -26.13 -8.68
CA ARG A 111 12.55 -26.53 -8.31
C ARG A 111 13.57 -26.41 -9.44
N VAL A 112 13.26 -25.61 -10.47
CA VAL A 112 14.19 -25.36 -11.58
C VAL A 112 14.98 -24.09 -11.33
N LEU A 113 16.31 -24.20 -11.36
CA LEU A 113 17.21 -23.04 -11.33
C LEU A 113 16.95 -22.15 -12.55
N ARG A 114 16.70 -20.86 -12.32
CA ARG A 114 16.50 -19.90 -13.41
C ARG A 114 17.84 -19.54 -14.07
N GLY A 115 17.77 -19.06 -15.32
CA GLY A 115 18.94 -18.49 -16.01
C GLY A 115 19.18 -17.03 -15.60
N HIS A 116 20.36 -16.49 -15.95
CA HIS A 116 20.60 -15.05 -15.86
C HIS A 116 19.63 -14.27 -16.78
N GLY A 117 19.09 -13.16 -16.27
CA GLY A 117 18.23 -12.25 -17.02
C GLY A 117 17.08 -11.71 -16.18
N ASN A 118 16.34 -10.78 -16.77
CA ASN A 118 15.30 -9.98 -16.10
C ASN A 118 15.86 -9.21 -14.89
N ARG A 119 14.98 -8.73 -14.01
CA ARG A 119 15.28 -8.12 -12.71
C ARG A 119 14.58 -8.89 -11.59
N VAL A 120 14.99 -8.64 -10.35
CA VAL A 120 14.38 -9.21 -9.13
C VAL A 120 14.34 -10.75 -9.13
N ASN A 121 15.36 -11.36 -9.75
CA ASN A 121 15.49 -12.81 -9.94
C ASN A 121 16.73 -13.38 -9.21
N PHE A 122 16.86 -13.03 -7.92
CA PHE A 122 17.98 -13.44 -7.08
C PHE A 122 17.53 -14.16 -5.83
N ASN A 123 18.42 -15.02 -5.33
CA ASN A 123 18.27 -15.77 -4.09
C ASN A 123 18.68 -14.87 -2.92
N LEU A 124 17.69 -14.34 -2.19
CA LEU A 124 17.90 -13.51 -1.00
C LEU A 124 18.60 -14.26 0.13
N GLY A 125 18.52 -15.60 0.16
CA GLY A 125 19.21 -16.45 1.12
C GLY A 125 20.66 -16.76 0.79
N SER A 126 21.17 -16.36 -0.39
CA SER A 126 22.55 -16.64 -0.81
C SER A 126 23.56 -15.78 -0.04
N GLU A 127 24.50 -16.42 0.66
CA GLU A 127 25.57 -15.73 1.40
C GLU A 127 26.46 -14.89 0.47
N ILE A 128 26.78 -15.42 -0.71
CA ILE A 128 27.59 -14.70 -1.70
C ILE A 128 26.83 -13.49 -2.22
N TYR A 129 25.53 -13.64 -2.48
CA TYR A 129 24.74 -12.51 -2.96
C TYR A 129 24.69 -11.39 -1.92
N ARG A 130 24.49 -11.74 -0.65
CA ARG A 130 24.54 -10.82 0.50
C ARG A 130 25.89 -10.14 0.68
N GLU A 131 26.98 -10.88 0.52
CA GLU A 131 28.34 -10.33 0.56
C GLU A 131 28.53 -9.29 -0.54
N LYS A 132 28.14 -9.62 -1.78
CA LYS A 132 28.32 -8.74 -2.94
C LYS A 132 27.44 -7.48 -2.85
N THR A 133 26.17 -7.60 -2.44
CA THR A 133 25.30 -6.43 -2.26
C THR A 133 25.76 -5.54 -1.12
N ARG A 134 26.19 -6.12 0.01
CA ARG A 134 26.78 -5.36 1.12
C ARG A 134 28.07 -4.64 0.70
N ALA A 135 28.92 -5.28 -0.09
CA ALA A 135 30.17 -4.68 -0.56
C ALA A 135 29.94 -3.46 -1.46
N ILE A 136 29.01 -3.54 -2.44
CA ILE A 136 28.70 -2.39 -3.29
C ILE A 136 27.96 -1.29 -2.51
N ALA A 137 27.07 -1.62 -1.58
CA ALA A 137 26.44 -0.66 -0.68
C ALA A 137 27.49 0.08 0.17
N GLU A 138 28.48 -0.65 0.71
CA GLU A 138 29.58 -0.06 1.46
C GLU A 138 30.47 0.85 0.58
N ALA A 139 30.77 0.44 -0.65
CA ALA A 139 31.56 1.25 -1.58
C ALA A 139 30.85 2.57 -1.93
N LEU A 140 29.54 2.51 -2.21
CA LEU A 140 28.69 3.68 -2.46
C LEU A 140 28.63 4.59 -1.23
N ALA A 141 28.41 4.04 -0.04
CA ALA A 141 28.33 4.83 1.19
C ALA A 141 29.67 5.51 1.53
N LYS A 142 30.81 4.83 1.36
CA LYS A 142 32.15 5.42 1.56
C LYS A 142 32.39 6.61 0.62
N ARG A 143 31.92 6.52 -0.62
CA ARG A 143 32.16 7.55 -1.64
C ARG A 143 31.19 8.72 -1.56
N TYR A 144 29.90 8.45 -1.40
CA TYR A 144 28.83 9.45 -1.54
C TYR A 144 28.05 9.75 -0.26
N GLY A 145 28.23 8.97 0.81
CA GLY A 145 27.41 9.05 2.02
C GLY A 145 27.46 10.39 2.77
N ASN A 146 28.49 11.22 2.53
CA ASN A 146 28.62 12.57 3.10
C ASN A 146 28.33 13.68 2.07
N HIS A 147 27.86 13.35 0.87
CA HIS A 147 27.60 14.35 -0.16
C HIS A 147 26.43 15.26 0.27
N PRO A 148 26.58 16.60 0.23
CA PRO A 148 25.58 17.52 0.79
C PRO A 148 24.21 17.44 0.09
N ARG A 149 24.18 17.00 -1.18
CA ARG A 149 22.96 16.85 -2.00
C ARG A 149 22.35 15.44 -2.00
N LEU A 150 22.93 14.48 -1.28
CA LEU A 150 22.35 13.14 -1.13
C LEU A 150 21.15 13.20 -0.16
N LEU A 151 19.94 12.91 -0.65
CA LEU A 151 18.70 12.97 0.12
C LEU A 151 18.35 11.67 0.82
N ALA A 152 18.51 10.53 0.15
CA ALA A 152 18.14 9.24 0.69
C ALA A 152 18.92 8.13 0.00
N TRP A 153 19.01 6.99 0.68
CA TRP A 153 19.31 5.72 0.05
C TRP A 153 18.02 5.02 -0.34
N HIS A 154 17.97 4.52 -1.56
CA HIS A 154 16.94 3.61 -2.03
C HIS A 154 17.54 2.19 -2.05
N MET A 155 17.12 1.31 -1.16
CA MET A 155 17.59 -0.08 -1.19
C MET A 155 16.90 -0.86 -2.30
N SER A 156 17.66 -1.57 -3.12
CA SER A 156 17.15 -2.44 -4.19
C SER A 156 16.09 -1.76 -5.05
N ASN A 157 15.19 -2.54 -5.66
CA ASN A 157 13.99 -2.09 -6.37
C ASN A 157 12.91 -3.18 -6.27
N GLU A 158 11.69 -2.82 -5.86
CA GLU A 158 10.50 -3.69 -5.84
C GLU A 158 10.78 -5.12 -5.35
N TYR A 159 11.30 -5.27 -4.12
CA TYR A 159 11.56 -6.60 -3.55
C TYR A 159 10.35 -7.52 -3.71
N SER A 160 10.58 -8.72 -4.22
CA SER A 160 9.51 -9.65 -4.54
C SER A 160 9.98 -11.08 -4.78
N GLY A 161 9.02 -12.00 -4.64
CA GLY A 161 9.16 -13.44 -4.91
C GLY A 161 10.02 -14.19 -3.91
N ALA A 162 10.04 -15.53 -4.07
CA ALA A 162 10.65 -16.46 -3.15
C ALA A 162 11.64 -17.39 -3.87
N ASP A 163 12.67 -17.83 -3.15
CA ASP A 163 13.63 -18.81 -3.64
C ASP A 163 13.31 -20.20 -3.11
N TYR A 164 13.29 -21.19 -4.00
CA TYR A 164 12.95 -22.58 -3.69
C TYR A 164 14.16 -23.51 -3.84
N SER A 165 15.38 -22.98 -3.68
CA SER A 165 16.58 -23.79 -3.71
C SER A 165 16.69 -24.65 -2.43
N PRO A 166 17.48 -25.74 -2.44
CA PRO A 166 17.73 -26.51 -1.24
C PRO A 166 18.24 -25.66 -0.06
N GLN A 167 18.99 -24.59 -0.35
CA GLN A 167 19.50 -23.67 0.66
C GLN A 167 18.34 -22.91 1.35
N SER A 168 17.42 -22.34 0.58
CA SER A 168 16.28 -21.59 1.12
C SER A 168 15.29 -22.50 1.84
N ILE A 169 15.08 -23.74 1.37
CA ILE A 169 14.26 -24.73 2.07
C ILE A 169 14.90 -25.11 3.41
N ALA A 170 16.22 -25.27 3.47
CA ALA A 170 16.92 -25.52 4.75
C ALA A 170 16.79 -24.32 5.72
N GLN A 171 16.86 -23.09 5.22
CA GLN A 171 16.61 -21.88 6.02
C GLN A 171 15.16 -21.84 6.53
N PHE A 172 14.19 -22.23 5.71
CA PHE A 172 12.80 -22.33 6.11
C PHE A 172 12.57 -23.37 7.21
N ARG A 173 13.19 -24.56 7.11
CA ARG A 173 13.18 -25.56 8.18
C ARG A 173 13.75 -24.99 9.49
N GLN A 174 14.83 -24.22 9.43
CA GLN A 174 15.39 -23.57 10.61
C GLN A 174 14.46 -22.49 11.18
N TRP A 175 13.80 -21.72 10.33
CA TRP A 175 12.79 -20.74 10.74
C TRP A 175 11.63 -21.43 11.47
N LEU A 176 11.13 -22.55 10.94
CA LEU A 176 10.07 -23.34 11.58
C LEU A 176 10.52 -23.94 12.93
N LYS A 177 11.76 -24.47 13.01
CA LYS A 177 12.33 -24.93 14.28
C LYS A 177 12.33 -23.82 15.32
N ASN A 178 12.67 -22.59 14.93
CA ASN A 178 12.64 -21.45 15.85
C ASN A 178 11.21 -21.06 16.24
N LYS A 179 10.26 -21.07 15.30
CA LYS A 179 8.85 -20.73 15.56
C LYS A 179 8.17 -21.70 16.53
N PHE A 180 8.46 -23.00 16.38
CA PHE A 180 7.82 -24.08 17.14
C PHE A 180 8.71 -24.66 18.25
N ASP A 181 9.71 -23.92 18.73
CA ASP A 181 10.61 -24.35 19.82
C ASP A 181 11.26 -25.74 19.59
N ASN A 182 11.54 -26.07 18.33
CA ASN A 182 12.04 -27.37 17.86
C ASN A 182 11.13 -28.55 18.23
N ASP A 183 9.83 -28.30 18.47
CA ASP A 183 8.79 -29.28 18.71
C ASP A 183 8.02 -29.59 17.41
N LEU A 184 8.35 -30.72 16.79
CA LEU A 184 7.66 -31.18 15.59
C LEU A 184 6.20 -31.60 15.86
N GLY A 185 5.86 -31.98 17.09
CA GLY A 185 4.49 -32.25 17.51
C GLY A 185 3.62 -30.98 17.49
N ALA A 186 4.17 -29.87 17.99
CA ALA A 186 3.50 -28.57 17.94
C ALA A 186 3.27 -28.10 16.49
N LEU A 187 4.25 -28.27 15.60
CA LEU A 187 4.10 -27.97 14.17
C LEU A 187 3.01 -28.84 13.52
N ASN A 188 3.05 -30.16 13.75
CA ASN A 188 2.05 -31.08 13.20
C ASN A 188 0.63 -30.75 13.68
N HIS A 189 0.47 -30.35 14.93
CA HIS A 189 -0.80 -29.88 15.46
C HIS A 189 -1.25 -28.59 14.78
N ALA A 190 -0.37 -27.59 14.68
CA ALA A 190 -0.66 -26.30 14.05
C ALA A 190 -1.06 -26.43 12.57
N TYR A 191 -0.48 -27.38 11.85
CA TYR A 191 -0.81 -27.63 10.43
C TYR A 191 -1.90 -28.67 10.23
N TRP A 192 -2.46 -29.22 11.31
CA TRP A 192 -3.43 -30.32 11.25
C TRP A 192 -2.96 -31.49 10.37
N SER A 193 -1.66 -31.82 10.44
CA SER A 193 -0.98 -32.65 9.46
C SER A 193 -1.42 -34.12 9.45
N ALA A 194 -2.18 -34.56 10.45
CA ALA A 194 -2.82 -35.88 10.43
C ALA A 194 -3.81 -36.04 9.25
N PHE A 195 -4.39 -34.94 8.78
CA PHE A 195 -5.24 -34.93 7.60
C PHE A 195 -4.46 -35.41 6.36
N TRP A 196 -5.05 -36.36 5.63
CA TRP A 196 -4.42 -37.06 4.51
C TRP A 196 -3.09 -37.77 4.83
N GLY A 197 -2.78 -38.00 6.12
CA GLY A 197 -1.60 -38.74 6.55
C GLY A 197 -0.29 -37.99 6.34
N HIS A 198 -0.31 -36.66 6.35
CA HIS A 198 0.86 -35.82 6.12
C HIS A 198 1.68 -35.51 7.39
N THR A 199 1.58 -36.32 8.44
CA THR A 199 2.33 -36.09 9.68
C THR A 199 3.83 -36.18 9.42
N PHE A 200 4.54 -35.10 9.72
CA PHE A 200 6.00 -35.07 9.65
C PHE A 200 6.59 -35.80 10.86
N THR A 201 7.52 -36.71 10.60
CA THR A 201 8.29 -37.43 11.62
C THR A 201 9.74 -36.97 11.70
N ASP A 202 10.20 -36.19 10.73
CA ASP A 202 11.50 -35.51 10.74
C ASP A 202 11.39 -34.10 10.11
N TRP A 203 12.25 -33.17 10.55
CA TRP A 203 12.28 -31.81 10.02
C TRP A 203 12.72 -31.75 8.54
N GLU A 204 13.53 -32.71 8.09
CA GLU A 204 14.00 -32.79 6.70
C GLU A 204 12.90 -33.22 5.72
N GLU A 205 11.78 -33.74 6.22
CA GLU A 205 10.60 -34.07 5.41
C GLU A 205 9.79 -32.84 5.01
N ILE A 206 9.99 -31.71 5.69
CA ILE A 206 9.29 -30.46 5.40
C ILE A 206 9.89 -29.81 4.16
N ASP A 207 9.04 -29.42 3.20
CA ASP A 207 9.43 -28.71 1.98
C ASP A 207 8.63 -27.40 1.86
N ALA A 208 9.08 -26.49 0.99
CA ALA A 208 8.36 -25.26 0.69
C ALA A 208 7.08 -25.56 -0.11
N PRO A 209 5.93 -24.92 0.22
CA PRO A 209 4.68 -25.11 -0.50
C PRO A 209 4.78 -24.52 -1.92
N GLY A 210 3.96 -25.00 -2.86
CA GLY A 210 3.95 -24.41 -4.21
C GLY A 210 3.06 -25.11 -5.23
N ASP A 211 1.91 -24.51 -5.54
CA ASP A 211 1.02 -24.97 -6.61
C ASP A 211 1.64 -24.70 -8.01
N PRO A 212 1.45 -25.60 -9.02
CA PRO A 212 0.82 -26.93 -8.97
C PRO A 212 1.80 -28.08 -8.66
N TYR A 213 3.01 -27.77 -8.21
CA TYR A 213 4.12 -28.73 -8.17
C TYR A 213 4.31 -29.43 -6.81
N HIS A 214 3.84 -28.81 -5.72
CA HIS A 214 4.11 -29.21 -4.33
C HIS A 214 2.88 -29.00 -3.41
N GLU A 215 3.04 -29.40 -2.15
CA GLU A 215 2.02 -29.35 -1.10
C GLU A 215 1.45 -27.94 -0.89
N THR A 216 0.12 -27.81 -0.91
CA THR A 216 -0.63 -26.58 -0.61
C THR A 216 -1.96 -26.84 0.11
N ALA A 217 -2.28 -28.11 0.38
CA ALA A 217 -3.45 -28.52 1.15
C ALA A 217 -3.30 -28.25 2.66
N MET A 218 -2.07 -28.05 3.15
CA MET A 218 -1.80 -27.45 4.46
C MET A 218 -1.74 -25.92 4.38
N GLN A 219 -2.83 -25.24 4.76
CA GLN A 219 -2.90 -23.78 4.71
C GLN A 219 -1.91 -23.13 5.68
N GLY A 220 -1.74 -23.69 6.89
CA GLY A 220 -0.75 -23.22 7.86
C GLY A 220 0.68 -23.18 7.30
N LEU A 221 1.09 -24.23 6.57
CA LEU A 221 2.38 -24.29 5.87
C LEU A 221 2.51 -23.19 4.80
N THR A 222 1.44 -22.95 4.05
CA THR A 222 1.39 -21.90 3.01
C THR A 222 1.54 -20.51 3.61
N VAL A 223 0.81 -20.22 4.69
CA VAL A 223 0.90 -18.94 5.40
C VAL A 223 2.28 -18.75 6.04
N ASP A 224 2.85 -19.79 6.66
CA ASP A 224 4.18 -19.74 7.25
C ASP A 224 5.30 -19.58 6.22
N TRP A 225 5.14 -20.14 5.02
CA TRP A 225 6.05 -19.84 3.91
C TRP A 225 6.03 -18.36 3.53
N MET A 226 4.86 -17.72 3.46
CA MET A 226 4.76 -16.28 3.17
C MET A 226 5.37 -15.42 4.28
N ARG A 227 5.19 -15.83 5.55
CA ARG A 227 5.87 -15.21 6.70
C ARG A 227 7.39 -15.34 6.59
N PHE A 228 7.90 -16.54 6.30
CA PHE A 228 9.32 -16.79 6.09
C PHE A 228 9.90 -15.95 4.94
N VAL A 229 9.21 -15.88 3.79
CA VAL A 229 9.64 -15.08 2.64
C VAL A 229 9.74 -13.60 3.01
N THR A 230 8.80 -13.10 3.82
CA THR A 230 8.88 -11.72 4.34
C THR A 230 10.07 -11.55 5.28
N ASP A 231 10.28 -12.45 6.24
CA ASP A 231 11.37 -12.37 7.20
C ASP A 231 12.75 -12.50 6.51
N GLN A 232 12.89 -13.38 5.51
CA GLN A 232 14.11 -13.51 4.70
C GLN A 232 14.39 -12.23 3.89
N THR A 233 13.34 -11.58 3.39
CA THR A 233 13.46 -10.30 2.68
C THR A 233 13.92 -9.18 3.63
N ILE A 234 13.35 -9.11 4.83
CA ILE A 234 13.75 -8.15 5.87
C ILE A 234 15.20 -8.37 6.27
N ASP A 235 15.61 -9.60 6.53
CA ASP A 235 16.98 -9.94 6.89
C ASP A 235 17.97 -9.58 5.77
N PHE A 236 17.58 -9.72 4.50
CA PHE A 236 18.36 -9.22 3.38
C PHE A 236 18.45 -7.69 3.35
N MET A 237 17.33 -6.99 3.55
CA MET A 237 17.29 -5.52 3.63
C MET A 237 18.21 -5.00 4.73
N GLU A 238 18.24 -5.64 5.90
CA GLU A 238 19.12 -5.24 7.00
C GLU A 238 20.60 -5.45 6.66
N ASN A 239 20.95 -6.55 5.99
CA ASN A 239 22.31 -6.78 5.48
C ASN A 239 22.75 -5.68 4.50
N GLU A 240 21.84 -5.22 3.64
CA GLU A 240 22.11 -4.16 2.67
C GLU A 240 22.17 -2.77 3.35
N ALA A 241 21.30 -2.53 4.34
CA ALA A 241 21.22 -1.29 5.09
C ALA A 241 22.42 -1.05 6.03
N GLU A 242 23.02 -2.10 6.58
CA GLU A 242 24.08 -2.00 7.60
C GLU A 242 25.19 -1.00 7.22
N PRO A 243 25.88 -1.13 6.06
CA PRO A 243 26.95 -0.20 5.72
C PRO A 243 26.43 1.22 5.51
N LEU A 244 25.21 1.38 4.98
CA LEU A 244 24.58 2.68 4.75
C LEU A 244 24.31 3.40 6.08
N ARG A 245 23.72 2.69 7.06
CA ARG A 245 23.44 3.22 8.40
C ARG A 245 24.73 3.50 9.17
N ARG A 246 25.75 2.64 9.05
CA ARG A 246 27.03 2.80 9.75
C ARG A 246 27.85 3.98 9.23
N ILE A 247 27.91 4.17 7.92
CA ILE A 247 28.79 5.18 7.29
C ILE A 247 28.08 6.52 7.13
N SER A 248 26.78 6.50 6.84
CA SER A 248 25.96 7.69 6.60
C SER A 248 24.67 7.71 7.43
N PRO A 249 24.76 7.68 8.78
CA PRO A 249 23.58 7.59 9.68
C PRO A 249 22.62 8.77 9.57
N HIS A 250 23.03 9.86 8.91
CA HIS A 250 22.26 11.07 8.71
C HIS A 250 21.50 11.10 7.37
N VAL A 251 21.64 10.06 6.53
CA VAL A 251 20.93 9.88 5.27
C VAL A 251 19.83 8.85 5.48
N PRO A 252 18.53 9.21 5.33
CA PRO A 252 17.44 8.27 5.51
C PRO A 252 17.43 7.19 4.43
N ILE A 253 16.88 6.03 4.76
CA ILE A 253 16.79 4.85 3.91
C ILE A 253 15.31 4.54 3.59
N THR A 254 15.02 4.20 2.34
CA THR A 254 13.73 3.66 1.89
C THR A 254 13.92 2.47 0.95
N THR A 255 12.82 1.80 0.59
CA THR A 255 12.68 0.92 -0.58
C THR A 255 11.29 1.17 -1.15
N ASN A 256 11.13 1.14 -2.47
CA ASN A 256 9.81 1.22 -3.10
C ASN A 256 8.96 -0.03 -2.85
N MET A 257 7.71 0.21 -2.46
CA MET A 257 6.66 -0.78 -2.29
C MET A 257 5.70 -0.76 -3.48
N MET A 258 4.89 -1.82 -3.62
CA MET A 258 3.93 -1.98 -4.72
C MET A 258 2.46 -2.02 -4.24
N GLY A 259 2.11 -1.14 -3.29
CA GLY A 259 0.75 -1.01 -2.77
C GLY A 259 0.28 -2.26 -2.02
N THR A 260 -0.71 -2.97 -2.57
CA THR A 260 -1.31 -4.20 -2.01
C THR A 260 -0.63 -5.48 -2.53
N TYR A 261 0.66 -5.42 -2.87
CA TYR A 261 1.40 -6.58 -3.35
C TYR A 261 1.26 -7.76 -2.37
N PRO A 262 0.77 -8.93 -2.83
CA PRO A 262 0.48 -10.04 -1.93
C PRO A 262 1.71 -10.83 -1.52
N GLY A 263 2.88 -10.61 -2.13
CA GLY A 263 4.04 -11.48 -1.89
C GLY A 263 4.80 -11.22 -0.59
N LEU A 264 4.58 -10.06 0.05
CA LEU A 264 5.33 -9.62 1.22
C LEU A 264 4.41 -8.82 2.17
N ASP A 265 4.65 -8.93 3.47
CA ASP A 265 4.01 -8.06 4.47
C ASP A 265 4.79 -6.75 4.62
N TYR A 266 4.28 -5.71 3.95
CA TYR A 266 4.90 -4.38 3.99
C TYR A 266 4.81 -3.70 5.35
N ARG A 267 3.91 -4.11 6.24
CA ARG A 267 3.84 -3.58 7.60
C ARG A 267 4.99 -4.06 8.46
N LYS A 268 5.41 -5.32 8.28
CA LYS A 268 6.66 -5.83 8.87
C LYS A 268 7.87 -5.13 8.27
N MET A 269 7.96 -5.03 6.94
CA MET A 269 9.08 -4.38 6.25
C MET A 269 9.24 -2.90 6.61
N ALA A 270 8.14 -2.15 6.78
CA ALA A 270 8.16 -0.72 7.09
C ALA A 270 8.92 -0.38 8.38
N LYS A 271 9.09 -1.33 9.30
CA LYS A 271 9.86 -1.13 10.54
C LYS A 271 11.36 -0.91 10.29
N PHE A 272 11.86 -1.31 9.12
CA PHE A 272 13.29 -1.34 8.79
C PHE A 272 13.73 -0.21 7.84
N ILE A 273 12.80 0.61 7.37
CA ILE A 273 13.03 1.83 6.59
C ILE A 273 12.75 3.08 7.42
N ASP A 274 13.29 4.22 7.00
CA ASP A 274 13.15 5.49 7.73
C ASP A 274 11.92 6.28 7.28
N PHE A 275 11.47 6.14 6.03
CA PHE A 275 10.19 6.63 5.51
C PHE A 275 9.66 5.65 4.47
N VAL A 276 8.36 5.71 4.19
CA VAL A 276 7.71 4.82 3.20
C VAL A 276 7.80 5.44 1.81
N SER A 277 8.09 4.62 0.80
CA SER A 277 7.92 5.00 -0.59
C SER A 277 7.26 3.89 -1.40
N TRP A 278 6.53 4.23 -2.46
CA TRP A 278 5.83 3.23 -3.28
C TRP A 278 5.55 3.70 -4.71
N ASP A 279 5.18 2.73 -5.55
CA ASP A 279 5.02 2.87 -6.99
C ASP A 279 3.55 2.70 -7.41
N SER A 280 2.99 3.72 -8.06
CA SER A 280 1.57 3.82 -8.38
C SER A 280 1.28 3.79 -9.88
N TYR A 281 0.67 2.70 -10.33
CA TYR A 281 0.30 2.47 -11.73
C TYR A 281 -1.15 1.98 -11.88
N PRO A 282 -2.15 2.85 -11.58
CA PRO A 282 -3.56 2.45 -11.51
C PRO A 282 -4.19 2.00 -12.84
N ALA A 283 -3.63 2.44 -13.97
CA ALA A 283 -4.13 2.08 -15.30
C ALA A 283 -3.86 0.61 -15.70
N SER A 284 -3.21 -0.16 -14.82
CA SER A 284 -3.05 -1.62 -14.97
C SER A 284 -4.36 -2.39 -14.82
N VAL A 285 -5.31 -1.84 -14.07
CA VAL A 285 -6.56 -2.51 -13.69
C VAL A 285 -7.81 -1.71 -14.07
N GLU A 286 -7.73 -0.38 -14.07
CA GLU A 286 -8.91 0.48 -14.26
C GLU A 286 -8.60 1.71 -15.15
N ARG A 287 -9.64 2.37 -15.65
CA ARG A 287 -9.47 3.56 -16.50
C ARG A 287 -9.31 4.81 -15.65
N LEU A 288 -8.34 5.66 -15.98
CA LEU A 288 -8.07 6.89 -15.21
C LEU A 288 -9.06 8.03 -15.45
N ASP A 289 -9.95 7.90 -16.45
CA ASP A 289 -11.06 8.83 -16.67
C ASP A 289 -12.32 8.49 -15.89
N ASN A 290 -12.33 7.36 -15.16
CA ASN A 290 -13.37 6.98 -14.22
C ASN A 290 -13.04 7.53 -12.82
N PRO A 291 -13.89 8.39 -12.22
CA PRO A 291 -13.69 8.88 -10.86
C PRO A 291 -13.54 7.77 -9.80
N GLU A 292 -14.15 6.60 -10.02
CA GLU A 292 -14.09 5.47 -9.09
C GLU A 292 -12.67 4.93 -8.87
N THR A 293 -11.82 5.01 -9.89
CA THR A 293 -10.42 4.57 -9.84
C THR A 293 -9.64 5.25 -8.71
N TRP A 294 -10.01 6.48 -8.36
CA TRP A 294 -9.32 7.26 -7.34
C TRP A 294 -9.60 6.76 -5.91
N PHE A 295 -10.68 6.00 -5.67
CA PHE A 295 -10.86 5.32 -4.38
C PHE A 295 -9.88 4.16 -4.21
N HIS A 296 -9.62 3.40 -5.28
CA HIS A 296 -8.60 2.34 -5.28
C HIS A 296 -7.19 2.90 -5.06
N VAL A 297 -6.86 4.01 -5.74
CA VAL A 297 -5.58 4.71 -5.56
C VAL A 297 -5.48 5.30 -4.16
N GLY A 298 -6.55 5.95 -3.67
CA GLY A 298 -6.59 6.58 -2.35
C GLY A 298 -6.44 5.58 -1.22
N PHE A 299 -7.06 4.40 -1.36
CA PHE A 299 -6.88 3.30 -0.41
C PHE A 299 -5.41 2.89 -0.32
N LYS A 300 -4.71 2.78 -1.46
CA LYS A 300 -3.27 2.42 -1.48
C LYS A 300 -2.41 3.54 -0.92
N HIS A 301 -2.68 4.81 -1.22
CA HIS A 301 -1.98 5.93 -0.58
C HIS A 301 -2.17 5.93 0.95
N ASP A 302 -3.40 5.73 1.41
CA ASP A 302 -3.73 5.72 2.83
C ASP A 302 -3.11 4.49 3.52
N LEU A 303 -2.99 3.35 2.84
CA LEU A 303 -2.21 2.20 3.28
C LEU A 303 -0.74 2.53 3.46
N MET A 304 -0.08 3.09 2.45
CA MET A 304 1.35 3.43 2.51
C MET A 304 1.63 4.46 3.60
N ARG A 305 0.79 5.49 3.73
CA ARG A 305 0.88 6.46 4.84
C ARG A 305 0.78 5.77 6.20
N SER A 306 -0.19 4.86 6.35
CA SER A 306 -0.50 4.23 7.63
C SER A 306 0.55 3.20 8.08
N LEU A 307 1.52 2.84 7.24
CA LEU A 307 2.67 2.03 7.65
C LEU A 307 3.63 2.82 8.57
N LYS A 308 3.66 4.15 8.45
CA LYS A 308 4.42 5.08 9.32
C LYS A 308 3.63 6.39 9.52
N PRO A 309 2.56 6.38 10.34
CA PRO A 309 1.63 7.51 10.46
C PRO A 309 2.28 8.80 11.01
N GLU A 310 3.47 8.69 11.61
CA GLU A 310 4.27 9.80 12.12
C GLU A 310 5.12 10.52 11.05
N LYS A 311 5.10 10.03 9.80
CA LYS A 311 5.85 10.63 8.69
C LYS A 311 5.02 10.75 7.41
N PRO A 312 5.29 11.76 6.58
CA PRO A 312 4.91 11.73 5.17
C PRO A 312 5.56 10.54 4.44
N TRP A 313 5.06 10.25 3.24
CA TRP A 313 5.60 9.22 2.36
C TRP A 313 6.02 9.82 1.01
N LEU A 314 6.75 9.05 0.22
CA LEU A 314 7.24 9.45 -1.11
C LEU A 314 6.57 8.61 -2.19
N LEU A 315 5.93 9.24 -3.18
CA LEU A 315 5.54 8.54 -4.39
C LEU A 315 6.81 8.37 -5.23
N MET A 316 7.43 7.19 -5.14
CA MET A 316 8.74 6.92 -5.78
C MET A 316 8.58 6.77 -7.28
N GLU A 317 7.52 6.10 -7.72
CA GLU A 317 7.23 5.99 -9.13
C GLU A 317 5.75 6.21 -9.45
N TYR A 318 5.52 6.97 -10.52
CA TYR A 318 4.33 6.89 -11.35
C TYR A 318 4.69 7.35 -12.76
N THR A 319 3.91 6.96 -13.77
CA THR A 319 4.18 7.38 -15.15
C THR A 319 3.63 8.78 -15.44
N PRO A 320 4.35 9.67 -16.15
CA PRO A 320 3.79 10.93 -16.60
C PRO A 320 2.79 10.76 -17.76
N SER A 321 2.69 9.56 -18.36
CA SER A 321 1.78 9.30 -19.49
C SER A 321 1.09 7.93 -19.45
N SER A 322 1.81 6.85 -19.77
CA SER A 322 1.33 5.47 -19.76
C SER A 322 2.48 4.52 -19.44
N ALA A 323 2.19 3.28 -19.03
CA ALA A 323 3.19 2.26 -18.75
C ALA A 323 3.17 1.18 -19.84
N ASN A 324 4.34 0.61 -20.16
CA ASN A 324 4.51 -0.39 -21.22
C ASN A 324 3.89 -1.75 -20.90
N TRP A 325 3.79 -2.10 -19.62
CA TRP A 325 3.35 -3.42 -19.15
C TRP A 325 1.84 -3.51 -18.92
N TYR A 326 1.09 -2.43 -19.12
CA TYR A 326 -0.37 -2.48 -19.13
C TYR A 326 -0.88 -3.34 -20.28
N ASN A 327 -1.99 -4.04 -20.06
CA ASN A 327 -2.71 -4.74 -21.13
C ASN A 327 -3.08 -3.79 -22.29
N ILE A 328 -3.37 -2.53 -21.97
CA ILE A 328 -3.64 -1.46 -22.93
C ILE A 328 -2.88 -0.21 -22.48
N MET A 329 -1.90 0.23 -23.29
CA MET A 329 -1.11 1.45 -23.02
C MET A 329 -1.90 2.74 -23.32
N GLN A 330 -3.00 2.96 -22.59
CA GLN A 330 -3.80 4.17 -22.77
C GLN A 330 -3.06 5.39 -22.19
N LEU A 331 -3.03 6.47 -22.97
CA LEU A 331 -2.47 7.75 -22.52
C LEU A 331 -3.39 8.41 -21.48
N LYS A 332 -2.79 8.94 -20.40
CA LYS A 332 -3.44 9.93 -19.52
C LYS A 332 -4.06 11.05 -20.36
N ARG A 333 -5.35 11.32 -20.12
CA ARG A 333 -6.06 12.45 -20.74
C ARG A 333 -5.54 13.77 -20.14
N PRO A 334 -5.67 14.91 -20.84
CA PRO A 334 -5.24 16.20 -20.31
C PRO A 334 -5.77 16.46 -18.89
N GLY A 335 -4.89 16.89 -17.99
CA GLY A 335 -5.19 17.13 -16.57
C GLY A 335 -5.20 15.90 -15.67
N VAL A 336 -5.29 14.67 -16.19
CA VAL A 336 -5.25 13.45 -15.34
C VAL A 336 -3.91 13.33 -14.62
N HIS A 337 -2.81 13.65 -15.30
CA HIS A 337 -1.49 13.69 -14.69
C HIS A 337 -1.42 14.66 -13.49
N ARG A 338 -1.96 15.87 -13.66
CA ARG A 338 -2.06 16.87 -12.59
C ARG A 338 -2.94 16.37 -11.45
N PHE A 339 -4.12 15.84 -11.74
CA PHE A 339 -5.01 15.31 -10.71
C PHE A 339 -4.35 14.21 -9.89
N GLU A 340 -3.73 13.21 -10.53
CA GLU A 340 -3.04 12.11 -9.84
C GLU A 340 -1.91 12.61 -8.94
N SER A 341 -1.18 13.62 -9.41
CA SER A 341 -0.13 14.30 -8.64
C SER A 341 -0.71 14.96 -7.39
N MET A 342 -1.79 15.74 -7.54
CA MET A 342 -2.45 16.41 -6.41
C MET A 342 -3.13 15.41 -5.46
N HIS A 343 -3.64 14.31 -5.99
CA HIS A 343 -4.25 13.23 -5.22
C HIS A 343 -3.23 12.57 -4.29
N ALA A 344 -2.02 12.25 -4.77
CA ALA A 344 -0.96 11.74 -3.91
C ALA A 344 -0.59 12.72 -2.78
N LEU A 345 -0.45 14.01 -3.08
CA LEU A 345 -0.16 15.06 -2.08
C LEU A 345 -1.29 15.18 -1.05
N ALA A 346 -2.55 15.15 -1.48
CA ALA A 346 -3.69 15.19 -0.57
C ALA A 346 -3.65 14.03 0.42
N HIS A 347 -3.27 12.84 -0.04
CA HIS A 347 -3.15 11.63 0.78
C HIS A 347 -1.82 11.50 1.55
N GLY A 348 -1.03 12.57 1.62
CA GLY A 348 0.11 12.68 2.54
C GLY A 348 1.48 12.44 1.89
N ALA A 349 1.58 12.42 0.57
CA ALA A 349 2.88 12.43 -0.09
C ALA A 349 3.59 13.77 0.14
N ASP A 350 4.90 13.71 0.36
CA ASP A 350 5.82 14.86 0.39
C ASP A 350 6.81 14.82 -0.78
N GLY A 351 6.53 13.99 -1.78
CA GLY A 351 7.24 14.00 -3.04
C GLY A 351 6.56 13.19 -4.11
N LEU A 352 6.85 13.54 -5.35
CA LEU A 352 6.36 12.93 -6.57
C LEU A 352 7.55 12.63 -7.46
N GLN A 353 7.75 11.34 -7.74
CA GLN A 353 8.84 10.85 -8.56
C GLN A 353 8.34 9.97 -9.70
N TYR A 354 8.92 10.17 -10.88
CA TYR A 354 8.56 9.49 -12.10
C TYR A 354 9.43 8.26 -12.35
N PHE A 355 8.81 7.18 -12.81
CA PHE A 355 9.49 6.31 -13.76
C PHE A 355 9.05 6.74 -15.17
N GLN A 356 9.93 7.31 -16.00
CA GLN A 356 11.31 7.72 -15.72
C GLN A 356 11.58 9.13 -16.26
N TRP A 357 12.78 9.66 -16.03
CA TRP A 357 13.22 10.94 -16.57
C TRP A 357 13.28 10.92 -18.10
N ARG A 358 14.05 10.00 -18.70
CA ARG A 358 14.22 9.90 -20.16
C ARG A 358 13.90 8.49 -20.62
N GLN A 359 13.07 8.35 -21.66
CA GLN A 359 12.72 7.02 -22.18
C GLN A 359 13.97 6.27 -22.63
N SER A 360 14.16 5.05 -22.13
CA SER A 360 15.20 4.15 -22.61
C SER A 360 15.11 3.98 -24.14
N ARG A 361 16.27 3.98 -24.80
CA ARG A 361 16.35 3.77 -26.26
C ARG A 361 16.01 2.33 -26.67
N GLY A 362 16.22 1.38 -25.77
CA GLY A 362 16.03 -0.05 -25.98
C GLY A 362 15.69 -0.77 -24.67
N GLY A 363 15.45 -2.07 -24.75
CA GLY A 363 15.04 -2.89 -23.61
C GLY A 363 13.52 -2.98 -23.45
N GLN A 364 13.07 -3.70 -22.41
CA GLN A 364 11.66 -4.03 -22.21
C GLN A 364 10.77 -2.79 -21.99
N GLU A 365 11.33 -1.71 -21.44
CA GLU A 365 10.62 -0.49 -21.05
C GLU A 365 10.86 0.68 -22.01
N GLN A 366 11.37 0.43 -23.23
CA GLN A 366 11.62 1.48 -24.23
C GLN A 366 10.37 2.31 -24.59
N TYR A 367 9.17 1.78 -24.36
CA TYR A 367 7.90 2.48 -24.61
C TYR A 367 7.22 2.98 -23.32
N HIS A 368 7.79 2.73 -22.14
CA HIS A 368 7.26 3.28 -20.90
C HIS A 368 7.28 4.81 -20.97
N GLY A 369 6.25 5.47 -20.45
CA GLY A 369 6.17 6.92 -20.38
C GLY A 369 7.36 7.50 -19.61
N ALA A 370 7.87 8.65 -20.06
CA ALA A 370 8.90 9.40 -19.37
C ALA A 370 8.67 10.90 -19.53
N VAL A 371 9.37 11.71 -18.74
CA VAL A 371 9.34 13.18 -18.86
C VAL A 371 9.89 13.61 -20.24
N VAL A 372 11.04 13.06 -20.62
CA VAL A 372 11.70 13.27 -21.91
C VAL A 372 11.50 12.05 -22.79
N GLY A 373 10.73 12.22 -23.86
CA GLY A 373 10.48 11.17 -24.86
C GLY A 373 11.69 10.91 -25.77
N HIS A 374 11.56 9.94 -26.69
CA HIS A 374 12.61 9.63 -27.67
C HIS A 374 13.00 10.81 -28.59
N THR A 375 12.17 11.85 -28.69
CA THR A 375 12.47 13.06 -29.45
C THR A 375 13.49 13.98 -28.76
N GLY A 376 13.73 13.81 -27.46
CA GLY A 376 14.71 14.60 -26.71
C GLY A 376 14.37 16.09 -26.56
N THR A 377 13.09 16.47 -26.61
CA THR A 377 12.66 17.87 -26.55
C THR A 377 11.61 18.10 -25.48
N ASP A 378 11.60 19.31 -24.91
CA ASP A 378 10.57 19.86 -24.03
C ASP A 378 9.27 20.25 -24.77
N ASN A 379 9.27 20.26 -26.11
CA ASN A 379 8.09 20.57 -26.92
C ASN A 379 7.17 19.35 -27.08
N THR A 380 6.64 18.85 -25.95
CA THR A 380 5.67 17.75 -25.92
C THR A 380 4.58 18.03 -24.90
N ARG A 381 3.37 17.50 -25.13
CA ARG A 381 2.27 17.58 -24.15
C ARG A 381 2.68 17.06 -22.77
N VAL A 382 3.40 15.94 -22.74
CA VAL A 382 3.83 15.30 -21.48
C VAL A 382 4.78 16.22 -20.71
N PHE A 383 5.79 16.76 -21.38
CA PHE A 383 6.73 17.68 -20.73
C PHE A 383 6.03 18.95 -20.23
N SER A 384 5.08 19.51 -21.00
CA SER A 384 4.28 20.66 -20.56
C SER A 384 3.45 20.37 -19.31
N GLU A 385 2.79 19.20 -19.22
CA GLU A 385 2.02 18.82 -18.03
C GLU A 385 2.91 18.53 -16.81
N VAL A 386 4.09 17.94 -17.02
CA VAL A 386 5.12 17.77 -15.98
C VAL A 386 5.56 19.14 -15.48
N LYS A 387 5.92 20.06 -16.38
CA LYS A 387 6.29 21.44 -16.02
C LYS A 387 5.18 22.17 -15.25
N GLU A 388 3.92 21.98 -15.62
CA GLU A 388 2.78 22.52 -14.90
C GLU A 388 2.72 21.99 -13.46
N VAL A 389 2.89 20.68 -13.26
CA VAL A 389 2.96 20.07 -11.93
C VAL A 389 4.15 20.62 -11.14
N GLY A 390 5.35 20.64 -11.72
CA GLY A 390 6.55 21.20 -11.07
C GLY A 390 6.34 22.62 -10.56
N HIS A 391 5.78 23.50 -11.42
CA HIS A 391 5.44 24.85 -11.02
C HIS A 391 4.38 24.90 -9.91
N ARG A 392 3.34 24.05 -10.00
CA ARG A 392 2.30 23.93 -8.98
C ARG A 392 2.86 23.56 -7.61
N LEU A 393 3.87 22.70 -7.53
CA LEU A 393 4.48 22.30 -6.26
C LEU A 393 5.18 23.47 -5.55
N THR A 394 5.67 24.47 -6.29
CA THR A 394 6.32 25.66 -5.70
C THR A 394 5.37 26.50 -4.85
N THR A 395 4.06 26.41 -5.09
CA THR A 395 3.04 27.13 -4.33
C THR A 395 2.41 26.29 -3.21
N LEU A 396 2.77 25.01 -3.11
CA LEU A 396 2.25 24.06 -2.11
C LEU A 396 3.25 23.75 -0.99
N GLY A 397 4.29 24.57 -0.84
CA GLY A 397 5.34 24.40 0.18
C GLY A 397 4.83 24.34 1.62
N ASP A 398 3.67 24.94 1.91
CA ASP A 398 3.06 24.89 3.24
C ASP A 398 2.58 23.48 3.63
N LEU A 399 2.33 22.60 2.66
CA LEU A 399 1.95 21.21 2.94
C LEU A 399 3.11 20.35 3.44
N VAL A 400 4.36 20.77 3.20
CA VAL A 400 5.54 19.95 3.54
C VAL A 400 5.55 19.64 5.03
N GLY A 401 5.60 18.34 5.32
CA GLY A 401 5.63 17.77 6.66
C GLY A 401 4.32 17.82 7.43
N SER A 402 3.22 18.20 6.79
CA SER A 402 1.88 18.07 7.36
C SER A 402 1.41 16.61 7.32
N LEU A 403 0.65 16.20 8.33
CA LEU A 403 0.18 14.81 8.52
C LEU A 403 -1.34 14.74 8.48
N ILE A 404 -1.90 13.55 8.30
CA ILE A 404 -3.36 13.35 8.19
C ILE A 404 -3.89 12.85 9.53
N PRO A 405 -4.72 13.62 10.26
CA PRO A 405 -5.41 13.11 11.42
C PRO A 405 -6.60 12.24 10.99
N SER A 406 -6.69 11.02 11.52
CA SER A 406 -7.88 10.20 11.40
C SER A 406 -8.39 9.71 12.76
N LYS A 407 -9.69 9.46 12.82
CA LYS A 407 -10.39 8.78 13.92
C LYS A 407 -11.14 7.54 13.45
N ILE A 408 -10.91 7.12 12.21
CA ILE A 408 -11.45 5.92 11.60
C ILE A 408 -10.29 5.06 11.11
N ALA A 409 -10.26 3.82 11.55
CA ALA A 409 -9.34 2.82 11.04
C ALA A 409 -10.10 1.79 10.19
N LEU A 410 -9.51 1.39 9.07
CA LEU A 410 -9.94 0.24 8.28
C LEU A 410 -8.83 -0.82 8.32
N VAL A 411 -9.17 -2.04 8.71
CA VAL A 411 -8.20 -3.14 8.84
C VAL A 411 -7.93 -3.78 7.48
N TYR A 412 -6.68 -3.70 7.03
CA TYR A 412 -6.12 -4.48 5.93
C TYR A 412 -4.84 -5.17 6.41
N ASP A 413 -4.85 -6.51 6.38
CA ASP A 413 -3.77 -7.33 6.94
C ASP A 413 -3.31 -8.39 5.93
N TRP A 414 -2.00 -8.48 5.71
CA TRP A 414 -1.41 -9.40 4.74
C TRP A 414 -1.53 -10.85 5.19
N GLU A 415 -1.33 -11.17 6.46
CA GLU A 415 -1.47 -12.54 6.95
C GLU A 415 -2.93 -13.00 6.89
N ASN A 416 -3.87 -12.10 7.20
CA ASN A 416 -5.30 -12.34 6.98
C ASN A 416 -5.60 -12.66 5.51
N ARG A 417 -5.06 -11.85 4.58
CA ARG A 417 -5.19 -12.10 3.14
C ARG A 417 -4.61 -13.44 2.75
N TRP A 418 -3.42 -13.80 3.22
CA TRP A 418 -2.78 -15.08 2.89
C TRP A 418 -3.58 -16.27 3.37
N ALA A 419 -4.10 -16.23 4.61
CA ALA A 419 -4.96 -17.28 5.14
C ALA A 419 -6.25 -17.41 4.33
N LEU A 420 -6.88 -16.28 4.00
CA LEU A 420 -8.10 -16.24 3.19
C LEU A 420 -7.86 -16.73 1.76
N ASP A 421 -6.75 -16.36 1.12
CA ASP A 421 -6.39 -16.79 -0.23
C ASP A 421 -6.04 -18.29 -0.26
N ALA A 422 -5.33 -18.79 0.75
CA ALA A 422 -4.97 -20.21 0.89
C ALA A 422 -6.16 -21.12 1.21
N ALA A 423 -7.24 -20.58 1.81
CA ALA A 423 -8.42 -21.36 2.16
C ALA A 423 -9.10 -21.98 0.92
N CYS A 424 -9.29 -23.30 0.96
CA CYS A 424 -10.03 -24.05 -0.06
C CYS A 424 -11.55 -24.01 0.23
N GLY A 425 -12.14 -22.83 0.07
CA GLY A 425 -13.53 -22.55 0.39
C GLY A 425 -13.69 -21.18 1.07
N PRO A 426 -14.93 -20.68 1.21
CA PRO A 426 -16.17 -21.29 0.72
C PRO A 426 -16.34 -21.17 -0.81
N THR A 427 -15.45 -20.43 -1.48
CA THR A 427 -15.24 -20.51 -2.94
C THR A 427 -13.76 -20.65 -3.27
N ARG A 428 -13.45 -21.29 -4.41
CA ARG A 428 -12.10 -21.34 -4.99
C ARG A 428 -11.81 -20.19 -5.97
N LEU A 429 -12.83 -19.37 -6.26
CA LEU A 429 -12.66 -18.12 -7.00
C LEU A 429 -12.07 -17.04 -6.08
N ASP A 430 -11.70 -15.90 -6.67
CA ASP A 430 -11.28 -14.73 -5.89
C ASP A 430 -12.36 -14.34 -4.87
N LYS A 431 -11.98 -14.34 -3.59
CA LYS A 431 -12.85 -13.94 -2.47
C LYS A 431 -12.95 -12.42 -2.36
N LYS A 432 -12.18 -11.68 -3.17
CA LYS A 432 -12.27 -10.23 -3.41
C LYS A 432 -11.99 -9.41 -2.15
N TYR A 433 -11.04 -9.81 -1.31
CA TYR A 433 -10.69 -9.15 -0.05
C TYR A 433 -10.31 -7.67 -0.23
N GLU A 434 -9.31 -7.39 -1.08
CA GLU A 434 -8.88 -6.01 -1.38
C GLU A 434 -10.07 -5.17 -1.88
N LYS A 435 -10.87 -5.74 -2.79
CA LYS A 435 -12.05 -5.04 -3.32
C LYS A 435 -13.06 -4.72 -2.23
N THR A 436 -13.34 -5.66 -1.32
CA THR A 436 -14.24 -5.43 -0.18
C THR A 436 -13.69 -4.32 0.73
N CYS A 437 -12.39 -4.31 1.03
CA CYS A 437 -11.76 -3.22 1.79
C CYS A 437 -11.94 -1.87 1.09
N VAL A 438 -11.70 -1.80 -0.23
CA VAL A 438 -11.89 -0.57 -1.01
C VAL A 438 -13.36 -0.12 -1.03
N GLU A 439 -14.32 -1.04 -1.14
CA GLU A 439 -15.76 -0.73 -1.11
C GLU A 439 -16.16 -0.04 0.22
N HIS A 440 -15.62 -0.50 1.36
CA HIS A 440 -15.85 0.13 2.67
C HIS A 440 -15.12 1.48 2.80
N TYR A 441 -13.87 1.53 2.34
CA TYR A 441 -13.09 2.77 2.28
C TYR A 441 -13.80 3.85 1.48
N ARG A 442 -14.27 3.51 0.27
CA ARG A 442 -15.01 4.40 -0.63
C ARG A 442 -16.20 5.06 0.06
N ALA A 443 -17.04 4.30 0.75
CA ALA A 443 -18.21 4.84 1.44
C ALA A 443 -17.84 5.85 2.56
N LEU A 444 -16.75 5.59 3.29
CA LEU A 444 -16.23 6.54 4.29
C LEU A 444 -15.64 7.81 3.65
N ARG A 445 -14.94 7.66 2.52
CA ARG A 445 -14.36 8.79 1.78
C ARG A 445 -15.41 9.69 1.15
N LEU A 446 -16.46 9.10 0.57
CA LEU A 446 -17.61 9.84 0.04
C LEU A 446 -18.35 10.61 1.13
N ALA A 447 -18.40 10.06 2.35
CA ALA A 447 -18.92 10.75 3.51
C ALA A 447 -17.95 11.80 4.10
N GLY A 448 -16.83 12.09 3.43
CA GLY A 448 -15.92 13.17 3.81
C GLY A 448 -15.07 12.85 5.03
N HIS A 449 -14.75 11.59 5.31
CA HIS A 449 -13.85 11.22 6.41
C HIS A 449 -12.45 10.83 5.93
N SER A 450 -11.43 11.22 6.69
CA SER A 450 -10.08 10.64 6.56
C SER A 450 -10.06 9.26 7.22
N VAL A 451 -9.39 8.28 6.59
CA VAL A 451 -9.34 6.89 7.05
C VAL A 451 -7.89 6.44 7.09
N ASP A 452 -7.46 5.86 8.21
CA ASP A 452 -6.17 5.14 8.29
C ASP A 452 -6.38 3.66 7.94
N ILE A 453 -5.44 3.07 7.22
CA ILE A 453 -5.48 1.65 6.85
C ILE A 453 -4.48 0.88 7.72
N VAL A 454 -4.99 0.26 8.76
CA VAL A 454 -4.19 -0.39 9.82
C VAL A 454 -4.12 -1.91 9.61
N GLY A 455 -3.10 -2.56 10.15
CA GLY A 455 -3.02 -4.01 10.27
C GLY A 455 -3.52 -4.51 11.61
N MET A 456 -3.58 -5.83 11.78
CA MET A 456 -4.05 -6.43 13.04
C MET A 456 -3.05 -6.27 14.20
N ASP A 457 -1.81 -5.84 13.92
CA ASP A 457 -0.79 -5.55 14.93
C ASP A 457 -0.71 -4.08 15.35
N ASP A 458 -1.45 -3.17 14.70
CA ASP A 458 -1.42 -1.74 15.00
C ASP A 458 -2.27 -1.37 16.23
N ASP A 459 -1.97 -0.22 16.83
CA ASP A 459 -2.72 0.32 17.98
C ASP A 459 -4.09 0.88 17.56
N LEU A 460 -5.15 0.35 18.17
CA LEU A 460 -6.54 0.75 17.88
C LEU A 460 -7.05 1.88 18.79
N SER A 461 -6.37 2.16 19.91
CA SER A 461 -6.78 3.17 20.89
C SER A 461 -6.98 4.59 20.34
N PRO A 462 -6.33 5.04 19.25
CA PRO A 462 -6.54 6.38 18.70
C PRO A 462 -7.89 6.61 18.03
N TYR A 463 -8.55 5.53 17.64
CA TYR A 463 -9.70 5.53 16.74
C TYR A 463 -11.02 5.47 17.52
N LYS A 464 -12.07 6.08 16.97
CA LYS A 464 -13.44 5.93 17.48
C LYS A 464 -14.21 4.83 16.75
N LEU A 465 -13.83 4.57 15.51
CA LEU A 465 -14.44 3.57 14.65
C LEU A 465 -13.34 2.72 14.01
N VAL A 466 -13.47 1.40 14.13
CA VAL A 466 -12.65 0.41 13.43
C VAL A 466 -13.57 -0.37 12.50
N VAL A 467 -13.20 -0.48 11.22
CA VAL A 467 -13.90 -1.27 10.21
C VAL A 467 -12.99 -2.43 9.80
N ALA A 468 -13.40 -3.66 10.04
CA ALA A 468 -12.59 -4.86 9.79
C ALA A 468 -13.33 -5.82 8.83
N PRO A 469 -13.46 -5.47 7.54
CA PRO A 469 -14.12 -6.34 6.57
C PRO A 469 -13.36 -7.67 6.43
N MET A 470 -14.07 -8.79 6.40
CA MET A 470 -13.50 -10.14 6.18
C MET A 470 -12.25 -10.40 7.07
N ALA A 471 -12.35 -10.13 8.38
CA ALA A 471 -11.33 -10.42 9.37
C ALA A 471 -11.23 -11.94 9.62
N PHE A 472 -10.84 -12.68 8.58
CA PHE A 472 -10.84 -14.12 8.42
C PHE A 472 -9.97 -14.87 9.43
N SER A 473 -8.70 -14.46 9.56
CA SER A 473 -7.77 -15.01 10.55
C SER A 473 -7.74 -14.11 11.80
N LEU A 474 -8.39 -14.54 12.88
CA LEU A 474 -8.51 -13.76 14.13
C LEU A 474 -7.41 -14.09 15.13
N ARG A 475 -6.15 -13.84 14.77
CA ARG A 475 -4.98 -14.02 15.66
C ARG A 475 -5.32 -13.65 17.13
N PRO A 476 -5.11 -14.51 18.13
CA PRO A 476 -5.63 -14.34 19.50
C PRO A 476 -5.34 -12.98 20.12
N ILE A 477 -4.15 -12.44 19.88
CA ILE A 477 -3.74 -11.12 20.36
C ILE A 477 -4.63 -10.02 19.76
N PHE A 478 -4.92 -10.08 18.46
CA PHE A 478 -5.80 -9.12 17.80
C PHE A 478 -7.26 -9.30 18.24
N ALA A 479 -7.72 -10.55 18.34
CA ALA A 479 -9.08 -10.84 18.80
C ALA A 479 -9.34 -10.23 20.18
N GLN A 480 -8.42 -10.41 21.13
CA GLN A 480 -8.52 -9.82 22.47
C GLN A 480 -8.39 -8.29 22.44
N ARG A 481 -7.46 -7.74 21.66
CA ARG A 481 -7.29 -6.27 21.54
C ARG A 481 -8.55 -5.58 21.04
N VAL A 482 -9.25 -6.17 20.08
CA VAL A 482 -10.52 -5.62 19.58
C VAL A 482 -11.61 -5.71 20.65
N LYS A 483 -11.70 -6.81 21.42
CA LYS A 483 -12.62 -6.90 22.58
C LYS A 483 -12.36 -5.78 23.57
N ASP A 484 -11.10 -5.58 23.95
CA ASP A 484 -10.72 -4.55 24.93
C ASP A 484 -11.02 -3.14 24.39
N TYR A 485 -10.75 -2.90 23.11
CA TYR A 485 -11.08 -1.66 22.41
C TYR A 485 -12.59 -1.37 22.43
N VAL A 486 -13.43 -2.34 22.08
CA VAL A 486 -14.90 -2.17 22.11
C VAL A 486 -15.38 -2.02 23.56
N ALA A 487 -14.93 -2.84 24.49
CA ALA A 487 -15.29 -2.73 25.90
C ALA A 487 -14.94 -1.35 26.49
N GLY A 488 -13.85 -0.74 26.02
CA GLY A 488 -13.39 0.60 26.38
C GLY A 488 -14.12 1.77 25.70
N GLY A 489 -15.14 1.52 24.87
CA GLY A 489 -15.95 2.58 24.23
C GLY A 489 -15.73 2.73 22.72
N GLY A 490 -14.87 1.90 22.13
CA GLY A 490 -14.67 1.85 20.68
C GLY A 490 -15.88 1.29 19.93
N ALA A 491 -16.04 1.68 18.66
CA ALA A 491 -16.99 1.05 17.76
C ALA A 491 -16.28 0.15 16.74
N LEU A 492 -16.84 -1.03 16.51
CA LEU A 492 -16.39 -2.00 15.50
C LEU A 492 -17.49 -2.23 14.46
N VAL A 493 -17.13 -2.21 13.18
CA VAL A 493 -17.93 -2.77 12.07
C VAL A 493 -17.14 -3.93 11.47
N THR A 494 -17.70 -5.13 11.49
CA THR A 494 -17.17 -6.32 10.83
C THR A 494 -18.32 -7.09 10.18
N GLY A 495 -18.08 -8.27 9.65
CA GLY A 495 -19.13 -9.03 8.99
C GLY A 495 -18.71 -10.41 8.54
N TYR A 496 -19.33 -10.84 7.45
CA TYR A 496 -19.14 -12.16 6.86
C TYR A 496 -17.67 -12.51 6.68
N LEU A 497 -17.36 -13.80 6.80
CA LEU A 497 -15.99 -14.33 6.76
C LEU A 497 -15.07 -13.78 7.86
N ALA A 498 -15.60 -13.27 8.98
CA ALA A 498 -14.80 -12.96 10.16
C ALA A 498 -14.64 -14.18 11.07
N GLY A 499 -13.45 -14.39 11.65
CA GLY A 499 -13.22 -15.41 12.68
C GLY A 499 -13.33 -16.85 12.23
N TRP A 500 -12.99 -17.12 10.97
CA TRP A 500 -13.01 -18.47 10.44
C TRP A 500 -11.87 -19.32 10.98
N VAL A 501 -10.69 -18.72 11.14
CA VAL A 501 -9.48 -19.42 11.57
C VAL A 501 -8.61 -18.58 12.50
N ASP A 502 -7.66 -19.23 13.17
CA ASP A 502 -6.59 -18.63 13.95
C ASP A 502 -5.35 -18.27 13.09
N GLU A 503 -4.23 -17.93 13.74
CA GLU A 503 -2.96 -17.58 13.09
C GLU A 503 -2.31 -18.75 12.33
N ASN A 504 -2.71 -19.98 12.60
CA ASN A 504 -2.21 -21.20 11.95
C ASN A 504 -3.20 -21.76 10.92
N SER A 505 -4.26 -21.00 10.62
CA SER A 505 -5.36 -21.43 9.74
C SER A 505 -6.20 -22.59 10.30
N LEU A 506 -6.23 -22.77 11.63
CA LEU A 506 -7.13 -23.73 12.29
C LEU A 506 -8.45 -23.05 12.66
N VAL A 507 -9.57 -23.75 12.42
CA VAL A 507 -10.87 -23.31 12.94
C VAL A 507 -10.84 -23.43 14.46
N TYR A 508 -11.34 -22.41 15.17
CA TYR A 508 -11.45 -22.46 16.62
C TYR A 508 -12.31 -23.63 17.09
N GLU A 509 -11.93 -24.26 18.20
CA GLU A 509 -12.65 -25.42 18.75
C GLU A 509 -14.12 -25.12 19.08
N ASP A 510 -14.40 -23.88 19.52
CA ASP A 510 -15.75 -23.39 19.82
C ASP A 510 -16.54 -22.93 18.57
N GLY A 511 -15.95 -23.07 17.37
CA GLY A 511 -16.56 -22.78 16.08
C GLY A 511 -16.16 -21.43 15.47
N ILE A 512 -16.66 -21.20 14.25
CA ILE A 512 -16.44 -19.96 13.50
C ILE A 512 -16.96 -18.76 14.31
N LEU A 513 -16.20 -17.66 14.28
CA LEU A 513 -16.48 -16.40 14.97
C LEU A 513 -16.40 -16.47 16.50
N SER A 514 -16.12 -17.64 17.09
CA SER A 514 -16.12 -17.82 18.55
C SER A 514 -15.25 -16.81 19.32
N PRO A 515 -14.08 -16.35 18.84
CA PRO A 515 -13.33 -15.32 19.56
C PRO A 515 -14.12 -14.02 19.70
N TRP A 516 -15.06 -13.69 18.82
CA TRP A 516 -15.84 -12.44 18.86
C TRP A 516 -17.34 -12.64 19.09
N GLN A 517 -17.83 -13.88 19.20
CA GLN A 517 -19.25 -14.21 19.35
C GLN A 517 -19.96 -13.41 20.46
N GLU A 518 -19.39 -13.37 21.67
CA GLU A 518 -19.95 -12.61 22.79
C GLU A 518 -19.98 -11.09 22.53
N MET A 519 -18.88 -10.54 22.01
CA MET A 519 -18.76 -9.11 21.71
C MET A 519 -19.75 -8.69 20.64
N LEU A 520 -19.92 -9.51 19.59
CA LEU A 520 -20.84 -9.25 18.49
C LEU A 520 -22.28 -9.62 18.83
N GLY A 521 -22.52 -10.45 19.84
CA GLY A 521 -23.83 -10.96 20.22
C GLY A 521 -24.47 -11.80 19.10
N VAL A 522 -23.66 -12.51 18.30
CA VAL A 522 -24.11 -13.36 17.19
C VAL A 522 -23.31 -14.64 17.10
N ARG A 523 -23.96 -15.73 16.69
CA ARG A 523 -23.31 -17.00 16.35
C ARG A 523 -23.48 -17.28 14.86
N SER A 524 -22.38 -17.65 14.21
CA SER A 524 -22.38 -18.11 12.81
C SER A 524 -22.86 -19.57 12.73
N GLU A 525 -23.82 -19.87 11.85
CA GLU A 525 -24.29 -21.23 11.58
C GLU A 525 -23.60 -21.81 10.34
N GLU A 526 -23.72 -21.12 9.21
CA GLU A 526 -23.16 -21.52 7.92
C GLU A 526 -23.13 -20.32 6.96
N ILE A 527 -22.43 -20.45 5.81
CA ILE A 527 -22.37 -19.43 4.77
C ILE A 527 -22.87 -19.98 3.44
N ASP A 528 -23.78 -19.25 2.79
CA ASP A 528 -24.19 -19.49 1.42
C ASP A 528 -23.34 -18.66 0.46
N VAL A 529 -22.89 -19.26 -0.64
CA VAL A 529 -22.09 -18.60 -1.67
C VAL A 529 -22.90 -18.53 -2.95
N LEU A 530 -23.20 -17.32 -3.38
CA LEU A 530 -24.05 -17.06 -4.53
C LEU A 530 -23.25 -17.11 -5.83
N PHE A 531 -23.85 -17.68 -6.88
CA PHE A 531 -23.34 -17.53 -8.24
C PHE A 531 -23.38 -16.08 -8.71
N GLU A 532 -22.59 -15.74 -9.73
CA GLU A 532 -22.43 -14.35 -10.20
C GLU A 532 -23.75 -13.70 -10.69
N ASP A 533 -24.70 -14.50 -11.16
CA ASP A 533 -26.03 -14.06 -11.60
C ASP A 533 -27.09 -14.05 -10.48
N GLN A 534 -26.75 -14.55 -9.29
CA GLN A 534 -27.65 -14.60 -8.14
C GLN A 534 -27.49 -13.38 -7.24
N ARG A 535 -28.62 -12.89 -6.72
CA ARG A 535 -28.70 -11.80 -5.75
C ARG A 535 -29.67 -12.18 -4.64
N ASN A 536 -29.54 -11.51 -3.50
CA ASN A 536 -30.53 -11.51 -2.41
C ASN A 536 -30.65 -10.06 -1.91
N GLN A 537 -31.43 -9.83 -0.86
CA GLN A 537 -31.70 -8.52 -0.28
C GLN A 537 -31.44 -8.51 1.22
N VAL A 538 -30.93 -7.38 1.72
CA VAL A 538 -30.93 -7.01 3.13
C VAL A 538 -32.03 -5.96 3.35
N VAL A 539 -33.04 -6.32 4.13
CA VAL A 539 -34.23 -5.51 4.37
C VAL A 539 -34.16 -4.89 5.77
N VAL A 540 -33.94 -3.58 5.82
CA VAL A 540 -33.98 -2.76 7.04
C VAL A 540 -35.43 -2.34 7.26
N HIS A 541 -36.11 -2.99 8.20
CA HIS A 541 -37.57 -2.86 8.38
C HIS A 541 -38.02 -1.55 9.03
N ALA A 542 -37.20 -0.98 9.91
CA ALA A 542 -37.56 0.20 10.69
C ALA A 542 -36.41 1.23 10.68
N PRO A 543 -36.72 2.53 10.77
CA PRO A 543 -35.71 3.55 10.97
C PRO A 543 -34.87 3.27 12.22
N SER A 544 -33.55 3.40 12.08
CA SER A 544 -32.61 3.33 13.19
C SER A 544 -31.55 4.42 13.02
N ASP A 545 -30.81 4.71 14.08
CA ASP A 545 -29.65 5.62 14.00
C ASP A 545 -28.46 4.98 13.27
N TRP A 546 -28.55 3.69 12.92
CA TRP A 546 -27.45 2.89 12.37
C TRP A 546 -27.55 2.70 10.86
N CYS A 547 -28.75 2.54 10.34
CA CYS A 547 -29.00 2.36 8.91
C CYS A 547 -30.45 2.79 8.60
N PRO A 548 -30.69 3.56 7.52
CA PRO A 548 -32.03 3.92 7.08
C PRO A 548 -32.84 2.71 6.59
N PRO A 549 -34.19 2.77 6.67
CA PRO A 549 -35.04 1.68 6.22
C PRO A 549 -35.00 1.55 4.70
N GLY A 550 -35.06 0.32 4.20
CA GLY A 550 -34.97 0.02 2.77
C GLY A 550 -34.58 -1.42 2.50
N ALA A 551 -34.73 -1.83 1.24
CA ALA A 551 -34.20 -3.09 0.73
C ALA A 551 -32.94 -2.81 -0.09
N TYR A 552 -31.84 -3.44 0.28
CA TYR A 552 -30.53 -3.27 -0.35
C TYR A 552 -30.07 -4.59 -0.96
N GLU A 553 -29.45 -4.54 -2.14
CA GLU A 553 -28.90 -5.73 -2.78
C GLU A 553 -27.71 -6.31 -1.97
N CYS A 554 -27.71 -7.62 -1.79
CA CYS A 554 -26.53 -8.39 -1.40
C CYS A 554 -26.19 -9.49 -2.43
N ARG A 555 -24.92 -9.87 -2.47
CA ARG A 555 -24.29 -10.70 -3.52
C ARG A 555 -23.14 -11.53 -2.94
N ASP A 556 -22.55 -12.43 -3.71
CA ASP A 556 -21.37 -13.25 -3.40
C ASP A 556 -21.51 -14.14 -2.14
N PHE A 557 -21.69 -13.57 -0.96
CA PHE A 557 -21.71 -14.26 0.33
C PHE A 557 -22.93 -13.84 1.17
N CYS A 558 -23.66 -14.81 1.70
CA CYS A 558 -24.74 -14.62 2.68
C CYS A 558 -24.53 -15.57 3.87
N GLU A 559 -24.12 -15.04 5.01
CA GLU A 559 -23.90 -15.79 6.25
C GLU A 559 -25.19 -15.91 7.06
N LEU A 560 -25.54 -17.13 7.42
CA LEU A 560 -26.71 -17.42 8.24
C LEU A 560 -26.30 -17.34 9.70
N ILE A 561 -26.75 -16.29 10.38
CA ILE A 561 -26.41 -16.02 11.78
C ILE A 561 -27.61 -16.17 12.71
N HIS A 562 -27.32 -16.43 13.98
CA HIS A 562 -28.26 -16.33 15.10
C HIS A 562 -27.91 -15.12 15.94
N ALA A 563 -28.89 -14.29 16.27
CA ALA A 563 -28.71 -13.21 17.23
C ALA A 563 -28.75 -13.77 18.66
N GLU A 564 -27.64 -13.65 19.39
CA GLU A 564 -27.44 -14.10 20.76
C GLU A 564 -27.12 -12.87 21.65
N GLY A 565 -28.11 -11.98 21.78
CA GLY A 565 -27.99 -10.74 22.55
C GLY A 565 -27.90 -9.48 21.69
N ALA A 566 -27.46 -9.60 20.42
CA ALA A 566 -27.48 -8.48 19.49
C ALA A 566 -28.91 -8.09 19.07
N GLN A 567 -29.11 -6.79 18.86
CA GLN A 567 -30.31 -6.26 18.21
C GLN A 567 -30.23 -6.51 16.70
N VAL A 568 -31.26 -7.13 16.13
CA VAL A 568 -31.42 -7.29 14.68
C VAL A 568 -31.93 -5.97 14.07
N LEU A 569 -31.17 -5.40 13.15
CA LEU A 569 -31.52 -4.17 12.42
C LEU A 569 -32.10 -4.46 11.03
N ALA A 570 -31.66 -5.55 10.40
CA ALA A 570 -32.13 -5.98 9.09
C ALA A 570 -32.18 -7.50 9.00
N THR A 571 -33.04 -8.02 8.13
CA THR A 571 -33.12 -9.44 7.79
C THR A 571 -32.89 -9.67 6.31
N TYR A 572 -32.61 -10.91 5.91
CA TYR A 572 -32.66 -11.28 4.49
C TYR A 572 -34.09 -11.20 3.96
N GLY A 573 -34.24 -10.74 2.72
CA GLY A 573 -35.55 -10.59 2.06
C GLY A 573 -35.98 -11.81 1.24
N GLU A 574 -35.03 -12.62 0.78
CA GLU A 574 -35.29 -13.72 -0.16
C GLU A 574 -34.50 -14.98 0.20
N ASN A 575 -34.68 -16.03 -0.60
CA ASN A 575 -34.08 -17.37 -0.47
C ASN A 575 -34.58 -18.16 0.76
N PHE A 576 -34.05 -19.37 1.00
CA PHE A 576 -34.50 -20.27 2.07
C PHE A 576 -34.26 -19.72 3.50
N TYR A 577 -33.49 -18.63 3.61
CA TYR A 577 -33.13 -17.94 4.84
C TYR A 577 -33.73 -16.52 4.91
N ALA A 578 -34.80 -16.23 4.15
CA ALA A 578 -35.60 -15.04 4.36
C ALA A 578 -35.99 -14.89 5.84
N ASP A 579 -36.08 -13.64 6.32
CA ASP A 579 -36.33 -13.25 7.71
C ASP A 579 -35.23 -13.62 8.74
N ARG A 580 -34.13 -14.30 8.33
CA ARG A 580 -32.94 -14.46 9.18
C ARG A 580 -32.17 -13.13 9.32
N PRO A 581 -31.50 -12.87 10.46
CA PRO A 581 -30.73 -11.63 10.66
C PRO A 581 -29.63 -11.44 9.61
N ALA A 582 -29.51 -10.23 9.07
CA ALA A 582 -28.50 -9.86 8.07
C ALA A 582 -27.64 -8.64 8.48
N LEU A 583 -28.16 -7.79 9.37
CA LEU A 583 -27.43 -6.69 10.00
C LEU A 583 -27.79 -6.66 11.48
N THR A 584 -26.80 -6.69 12.36
CA THR A 584 -27.01 -6.65 13.82
C THR A 584 -26.11 -5.63 14.49
N VAL A 585 -26.52 -5.19 15.68
CA VAL A 585 -25.73 -4.33 16.56
C VAL A 585 -25.79 -4.84 17.99
N ASN A 586 -24.65 -4.87 18.68
CA ASN A 586 -24.55 -5.27 20.07
C ASN A 586 -23.79 -4.21 20.88
N SER A 587 -24.23 -4.00 22.12
CA SER A 587 -23.49 -3.20 23.09
C SER A 587 -22.58 -4.12 23.90
N PHE A 588 -21.29 -3.78 23.97
CA PHE A 588 -20.31 -4.57 24.70
C PHE A 588 -19.39 -3.64 25.51
N GLY A 589 -19.43 -3.77 26.84
CA GLY A 589 -18.83 -2.79 27.74
C GLY A 589 -19.41 -1.39 27.50
N GLN A 590 -18.55 -0.43 27.19
CA GLN A 590 -18.94 0.96 26.88
C GLN A 590 -19.11 1.24 25.37
N GLY A 591 -18.77 0.27 24.51
CA GLY A 591 -18.75 0.44 23.07
C GLY A 591 -19.82 -0.35 22.34
N THR A 592 -19.64 -0.45 21.03
CA THR A 592 -20.62 -1.04 20.12
C THR A 592 -19.96 -1.90 19.07
N ALA A 593 -20.51 -3.07 18.80
CA ALA A 593 -20.08 -3.96 17.74
C ALA A 593 -21.22 -4.18 16.72
N ILE A 594 -20.93 -4.01 15.44
CA ILE A 594 -21.88 -4.12 14.33
C ILE A 594 -21.43 -5.25 13.41
N TYR A 595 -22.36 -6.13 13.06
CA TYR A 595 -22.09 -7.29 12.21
C TYR A 595 -22.94 -7.27 10.94
N VAL A 596 -22.27 -7.29 9.79
CA VAL A 596 -22.85 -7.31 8.45
C VAL A 596 -22.72 -8.71 7.85
N ALA A 597 -23.80 -9.50 7.81
CA ALA A 597 -23.73 -10.93 7.49
C ALA A 597 -23.59 -11.24 5.98
N SER A 598 -23.53 -10.24 5.10
CA SER A 598 -23.40 -10.45 3.66
C SER A 598 -22.48 -9.44 2.99
N ARG A 599 -22.02 -9.76 1.78
CA ARG A 599 -21.46 -8.73 0.90
C ARG A 599 -22.61 -7.93 0.28
N ASN A 600 -22.56 -6.62 0.44
CA ASN A 600 -23.64 -5.72 0.04
C ASN A 600 -23.25 -4.76 -1.09
N SER A 601 -24.24 -4.11 -1.67
CA SER A 601 -24.07 -3.07 -2.68
C SER A 601 -23.40 -1.80 -2.12
N ALA A 602 -22.96 -0.92 -3.03
CA ALA A 602 -22.43 0.39 -2.67
C ALA A 602 -23.46 1.25 -1.92
N ASP A 603 -24.75 1.15 -2.29
CA ASP A 603 -25.83 1.89 -1.65
C ASP A 603 -26.01 1.51 -0.18
N PHE A 604 -25.87 0.22 0.15
CA PHE A 604 -25.91 -0.25 1.54
C PHE A 604 -24.75 0.32 2.35
N LEU A 605 -23.52 0.27 1.83
CA LEU A 605 -22.34 0.79 2.54
C LEU A 605 -22.40 2.31 2.70
N SER A 606 -22.87 3.03 1.69
CA SER A 606 -23.12 4.49 1.73
C SER A 606 -24.24 4.88 2.69
N ALA A 607 -25.16 3.97 2.99
CA ALA A 607 -26.20 4.17 4.00
C ALA A 607 -25.69 3.86 5.41
N LEU A 608 -24.97 2.75 5.59
CA LEU A 608 -24.52 2.23 6.88
C LEU A 608 -23.35 3.04 7.46
N LEU A 609 -22.21 3.11 6.75
CA LEU A 609 -20.96 3.62 7.34
C LEU A 609 -21.04 5.10 7.77
N PRO A 610 -21.68 6.01 7.00
CA PRO A 610 -21.82 7.40 7.43
C PRO A 610 -22.76 7.54 8.64
N ALA A 611 -23.81 6.73 8.72
CA ALA A 611 -24.70 6.68 9.89
C ALA A 611 -23.96 6.19 11.14
N VAL A 612 -23.15 5.13 11.01
CA VAL A 612 -22.28 4.65 12.09
C VAL A 612 -21.29 5.73 12.54
N ALA A 613 -20.58 6.37 11.61
CA ALA A 613 -19.62 7.43 11.92
C ALA A 613 -20.30 8.59 12.68
N LYS A 614 -21.47 9.04 12.22
CA LYS A 614 -22.27 10.05 12.91
C LYS A 614 -22.70 9.60 14.31
N LYS A 615 -23.17 8.36 14.46
CA LYS A 615 -23.64 7.80 15.73
C LYS A 615 -22.54 7.75 16.79
N VAL A 616 -21.29 7.54 16.38
CA VAL A 616 -20.12 7.55 17.29
C VAL A 616 -19.48 8.94 17.44
N GLY A 617 -20.15 9.98 16.95
CA GLY A 617 -19.72 11.37 17.10
C GLY A 617 -18.50 11.73 16.28
N LEU A 618 -18.41 11.21 15.05
CA LEU A 618 -17.46 11.65 14.03
C LEU A 618 -18.14 12.62 13.07
N ALA A 619 -17.52 13.77 12.87
CA ALA A 619 -17.95 14.75 11.87
C ALA A 619 -17.15 14.55 10.57
N PRO A 620 -17.78 14.80 9.41
CA PRO A 620 -17.06 14.90 8.15
C PRO A 620 -16.12 16.11 8.15
N ILE A 621 -15.15 16.13 7.24
CA ILE A 621 -14.20 17.23 7.06
C ILE A 621 -14.94 18.51 6.63
N LEU A 622 -16.00 18.37 5.83
CA LEU A 622 -16.91 19.43 5.40
C LEU A 622 -18.34 19.05 5.81
N SER A 623 -19.12 20.01 6.31
CA SER A 623 -20.52 19.80 6.72
C SER A 623 -21.43 19.47 5.54
N ASP A 624 -21.18 20.10 4.40
CA ASP A 624 -21.96 19.93 3.18
C ASP A 624 -21.63 18.62 2.45
N PRO A 625 -22.63 17.92 1.89
CA PRO A 625 -22.39 16.77 1.02
C PRO A 625 -21.55 17.15 -0.20
N LEU A 626 -20.60 16.28 -0.55
CA LEU A 626 -19.76 16.46 -1.73
C LEU A 626 -20.44 15.88 -2.97
N PRO A 627 -20.38 16.56 -4.13
CA PRO A 627 -20.84 16.00 -5.39
C PRO A 627 -20.07 14.75 -5.81
N ASP A 628 -20.66 13.94 -6.69
CA ASP A 628 -19.99 12.77 -7.27
C ASP A 628 -18.64 13.17 -7.93
N GLY A 629 -17.62 12.35 -7.69
CA GLY A 629 -16.25 12.62 -8.16
C GLY A 629 -15.53 13.75 -7.42
N VAL A 630 -16.12 14.34 -6.38
CA VAL A 630 -15.47 15.30 -5.47
C VAL A 630 -15.19 14.63 -4.12
N THR A 631 -13.97 14.78 -3.62
CA THR A 631 -13.57 14.29 -2.29
C THR A 631 -12.84 15.37 -1.52
N ALA A 632 -12.78 15.24 -0.19
CA ALA A 632 -12.01 16.12 0.67
C ALA A 632 -11.03 15.32 1.52
N GLN A 633 -9.89 15.94 1.85
CA GLN A 633 -8.88 15.40 2.75
C GLN A 633 -8.34 16.50 3.67
N LEU A 634 -7.94 16.13 4.87
CA LEU A 634 -7.41 17.05 5.87
C LEU A 634 -5.94 16.72 6.14
N ARG A 635 -5.05 17.69 5.91
CA ARG A 635 -3.67 17.65 6.41
C ARG A 635 -3.50 18.68 7.52
N LYS A 636 -2.61 18.42 8.48
CA LYS A 636 -2.38 19.26 9.66
C LYS A 636 -0.89 19.43 9.92
N LYS A 637 -0.47 20.66 10.24
CA LYS A 637 0.90 21.01 10.65
C LYS A 637 0.84 21.99 11.82
N GLY A 638 1.20 21.53 13.01
CA GLY A 638 0.99 22.30 14.23
C GLY A 638 -0.49 22.66 14.42
N ASN A 639 -0.80 23.97 14.43
CA ASN A 639 -2.17 24.48 14.55
C ASN A 639 -2.83 24.80 13.21
N GLU A 640 -2.12 24.64 12.09
CA GLU A 640 -2.66 24.89 10.76
C GLU A 640 -3.32 23.63 10.20
N GLU A 641 -4.52 23.78 9.67
CA GLU A 641 -5.28 22.72 9.02
C GLU A 641 -5.51 23.07 7.55
N PHE A 642 -5.08 22.18 6.66
CA PHE A 642 -5.24 22.28 5.22
C PHE A 642 -6.36 21.36 4.77
N VAL A 643 -7.47 21.92 4.30
CA VAL A 643 -8.57 21.20 3.68
C VAL A 643 -8.33 21.16 2.19
N LEU A 644 -8.03 19.97 1.68
CA LEU A 644 -7.74 19.72 0.28
C LEU A 644 -8.99 19.13 -0.37
N ILE A 645 -9.63 19.88 -1.27
CA ILE A 645 -10.83 19.46 -2.01
C ILE A 645 -10.41 19.08 -3.43
N LEU A 646 -10.66 17.84 -3.81
CA LEU A 646 -10.24 17.25 -5.08
C LEU A 646 -11.45 17.05 -5.99
N ASN A 647 -11.35 17.50 -7.24
CA ASN A 647 -12.34 17.27 -8.28
C ASN A 647 -11.78 16.35 -9.36
N ALA A 648 -12.20 15.09 -9.37
CA ALA A 648 -11.78 14.09 -10.36
C ALA A 648 -12.48 14.27 -11.72
N ASN A 649 -13.53 15.09 -11.79
CA ASN A 649 -14.34 15.26 -12.98
C ASN A 649 -13.61 16.08 -14.05
N ALA A 650 -14.04 15.88 -15.31
CA ALA A 650 -13.53 16.64 -16.45
C ALA A 650 -14.13 18.06 -16.56
N GLU A 651 -15.02 18.42 -15.65
CA GLU A 651 -15.73 19.70 -15.61
C GLU A 651 -15.39 20.44 -14.31
N THR A 652 -15.38 21.77 -14.38
CA THR A 652 -15.29 22.63 -13.20
C THR A 652 -16.58 22.53 -12.40
N ILE A 653 -16.47 22.43 -11.08
CA ILE A 653 -17.61 22.32 -10.15
C ILE A 653 -17.60 23.52 -9.23
N GLU A 654 -18.75 24.20 -9.11
CA GLU A 654 -18.95 25.21 -8.08
C GLU A 654 -19.50 24.53 -6.82
N LEU A 655 -18.70 24.51 -5.75
CA LEU A 655 -19.09 23.95 -4.46
C LEU A 655 -19.48 25.08 -3.52
N LYS A 656 -20.68 25.01 -2.94
CA LYS A 656 -21.04 25.87 -1.82
C LYS A 656 -20.64 25.19 -0.51
N THR A 657 -19.90 25.91 0.31
CA THR A 657 -19.46 25.46 1.63
C THR A 657 -19.97 26.42 2.70
N ASP A 658 -20.37 25.89 3.85
CA ASP A 658 -20.73 26.71 5.01
C ASP A 658 -19.56 27.60 5.47
N GLU A 659 -18.33 27.07 5.44
CA GLU A 659 -17.14 27.73 6.00
C GLU A 659 -16.49 28.76 5.06
N TRP A 660 -16.54 28.55 3.74
CA TRP A 660 -15.85 29.40 2.74
C TRP A 660 -16.77 29.98 1.66
N GLY A 661 -18.08 29.75 1.72
CA GLY A 661 -19.00 30.19 0.67
C GLY A 661 -18.79 29.43 -0.64
N GLU A 662 -18.79 30.14 -1.76
CA GLU A 662 -18.58 29.54 -3.08
C GLU A 662 -17.09 29.24 -3.35
N VAL A 663 -16.80 27.99 -3.66
CA VAL A 663 -15.47 27.48 -3.97
C VAL A 663 -15.51 26.83 -5.36
N THR A 664 -14.83 27.45 -6.32
CA THR A 664 -14.64 26.89 -7.66
C THR A 664 -13.58 25.79 -7.63
N LEU A 665 -13.98 24.58 -8.00
CA LEU A 665 -13.12 23.40 -8.11
C LEU A 665 -12.79 23.14 -9.59
N PRO A 666 -11.57 23.46 -10.07
CA PRO A 666 -11.20 23.23 -11.46
C PRO A 666 -11.29 21.74 -11.85
N ALA A 667 -11.56 21.47 -13.12
CA ALA A 667 -11.55 20.12 -13.66
C ALA A 667 -10.19 19.42 -13.41
N ARG A 668 -10.22 18.20 -12.88
CA ARG A 668 -9.04 17.36 -12.63
C ARG A 668 -7.97 18.10 -11.84
N ASP A 669 -8.37 18.70 -10.72
CA ASP A 669 -7.47 19.47 -9.87
C ASP A 669 -7.87 19.41 -8.39
N MET A 670 -7.08 20.10 -7.57
CA MET A 670 -7.25 20.24 -6.14
C MET A 670 -7.17 21.71 -5.73
N VAL A 671 -8.07 22.09 -4.83
CA VAL A 671 -8.06 23.38 -4.12
C VAL A 671 -7.62 23.15 -2.67
N VAL A 672 -6.76 24.02 -2.15
CA VAL A 672 -6.30 24.00 -0.76
C VAL A 672 -6.89 25.20 -0.03
N LEU A 673 -7.66 24.91 1.02
CA LEU A 673 -8.23 25.89 1.94
C LEU A 673 -7.55 25.74 3.30
N THR A 674 -7.34 26.84 4.01
CA THR A 674 -6.66 26.81 5.31
C THR A 674 -7.59 27.25 6.43
N ARG A 675 -7.64 26.48 7.51
CA ARG A 675 -8.22 26.86 8.80
C ARG A 675 -7.08 27.28 9.74
N ASN A 676 -7.06 28.56 10.11
CA ASN A 676 -6.20 29.07 11.18
C ASN A 676 -7.06 29.40 12.41
N ALA A 677 -6.45 29.47 13.59
CA ALA A 677 -7.11 29.86 14.84
C ALA A 677 -7.70 31.28 14.77
N GLY A 678 -8.86 31.43 14.12
CA GLY A 678 -9.63 32.67 13.98
C GLY A 678 -9.74 33.26 12.56
N GLU A 679 -9.06 32.72 11.53
CA GLU A 679 -9.14 33.23 10.15
C GLU A 679 -9.23 32.09 9.13
N THR A 680 -10.20 32.16 8.22
CA THR A 680 -10.29 31.31 7.02
C THR A 680 -9.65 32.04 5.84
N LYS A 681 -8.73 31.37 5.14
CA LYS A 681 -8.16 31.87 3.88
C LYS A 681 -8.46 30.89 2.76
N GLN A 682 -9.08 31.42 1.71
CA GLN A 682 -9.10 30.79 0.39
C GLN A 682 -7.84 31.23 -0.31
N SER A 683 -7.06 30.28 -0.86
CA SER A 683 -6.06 30.63 -1.84
C SER A 683 -6.69 30.45 -3.22
N PRO A 684 -7.23 31.53 -3.84
CA PRO A 684 -7.70 31.44 -5.21
C PRO A 684 -6.48 31.27 -6.10
N PHE A 685 -6.31 30.10 -6.69
CA PHE A 685 -5.36 29.98 -7.78
C PHE A 685 -6.14 29.95 -9.09
N ALA A 686 -6.18 31.12 -9.71
CA ALA A 686 -6.57 31.27 -11.11
C ALA A 686 -5.69 30.32 -11.93
N GLY A 687 -6.34 29.44 -12.70
CA GLY A 687 -5.64 28.61 -13.68
C GLY A 687 -4.71 29.48 -14.50
N VAL A 688 -3.48 29.00 -14.70
CA VAL A 688 -2.63 29.53 -15.75
C VAL A 688 -3.42 29.37 -17.04
N ALA A 689 -3.78 30.49 -17.67
CA ALA A 689 -4.44 30.47 -18.98
C ALA A 689 -3.58 29.64 -19.95
N PRO A 690 -4.21 28.87 -20.85
CA PRO A 690 -3.56 27.82 -21.65
C PRO A 690 -2.35 28.27 -22.46
#